data_AF-A0A367YE66-F1
#
_entry.id   AF-A0A367YE66-F1
#
_cell.length_a   1.000
_cell.length_b   1.000
_cell.length_c   1.000
_cell.angle_alpha   90.00
_cell.angle_beta   90.00
_cell.angle_gamma   90.00
#
_symmetry.space_group_name_H-M   'P 1'
#
loop_
_entity.id
_entity.type
_entity.pdbx_description
1 polymer ?
#
loop_
_entity_poly.entity_id
_entity_poly.type
_entity_poly.pdbx_seq_one_letter_code
_entity_poly.pdbx_strand_id
1 'polypeptide(L)'
;MSETDHSETSESTIEPFQFDKILENLQHGAADAKESQDFLSYSTLLDIYLNDPTKYSNDEKEQLMGHLLEILSNDPELTAEIGWDIPQLVILYVESDYDFKGSIRSSPCVYKVLKIFETLAINGNPKELFLKSCELLSSLEISDDENLPMSNRENFYEIKVYCVFELIDSCLKRIKTLYPSRFLLMTVSAFINLAHKLNRHDTGLGTYHFILKRAYSFARNYINLPLPDDIDVSKEELEKITQDEEYLQRKLLTGFITNIVYLTNIKGAAGYAMDHFSWLQRQQSHAKLIFEYEVDPNLPDRFVELAYSFDLELMKNFQTFITDAHKLLIPIDRTKSTEEITGIIFEKLVIDYQKNVFASIVNSDMKEIKDSVIAELILYTHSVAMTKEFNKPTMTIADVLALTLRLIVPQMVSPLFINFGVADMVVFWIWFTLYQLQKLHQHNLTMQIERIPKPLFTIFLQCILFVIITGAKEKPKFRFMVLTLLTKILILCPGIGYEFIKDSLENCPYEAIKSPLIGVYKELLLKNSTNVDAINLESLKISNGDNNKSAGAPPPLPPRDTKPGYELTNEKLDDLLALIEVAESEAFVDDSIDPSKLSTIAALLNLLVALKKNSVVVTPGNKDKINETLASVEKNIDLIKVSSSNQFEINAADMLKLTIERFKE
;
A
#
# COMPACT_ATOMS: atom_id res chain seq x y z
N MET A 1 -35.60 54.99 34.95
CA MET A 1 -36.45 55.90 34.15
C MET A 1 -36.18 55.52 32.70
N SER A 2 -36.93 54.54 32.16
CA SER A 2 -38.26 54.70 31.51
C SER A 2 -38.08 55.36 30.13
N GLU A 3 -38.61 54.88 29.01
CA GLU A 3 -39.73 53.96 28.77
C GLU A 3 -39.83 53.70 27.24
N THR A 4 -40.14 52.44 26.82
CA THR A 4 -41.10 51.98 25.77
C THR A 4 -41.09 52.56 24.34
N ASP A 5 -41.52 51.92 23.25
CA ASP A 5 -41.99 50.56 22.87
C ASP A 5 -42.18 50.58 21.33
N HIS A 6 -42.06 49.41 20.70
CA HIS A 6 -42.84 48.90 19.54
C HIS A 6 -42.16 47.61 19.08
N SER A 7 -42.49 46.44 19.63
CA SER A 7 -43.63 45.56 19.31
C SER A 7 -43.55 44.87 17.93
N GLU A 8 -43.25 43.57 18.01
CA GLU A 8 -44.00 42.46 17.38
C GLU A 8 -43.73 42.03 15.92
N THR A 9 -43.85 40.71 15.77
CA THR A 9 -43.81 39.85 14.56
C THR A 9 -42.39 39.49 14.08
N SER A 10 -41.86 38.29 14.28
CA SER A 10 -42.46 36.97 14.10
C SER A 10 -41.72 35.92 14.94
N GLU A 11 -42.29 35.57 16.09
CA GLU A 11 -42.10 34.24 16.67
C GLU A 11 -42.81 33.25 15.73
N SER A 12 -42.09 32.72 14.75
CA SER A 12 -42.53 31.51 14.08
C SER A 12 -42.48 30.40 15.12
N THR A 13 -43.67 29.98 15.55
CA THR A 13 -43.94 28.80 16.36
C THR A 13 -42.99 27.67 15.97
N ILE A 14 -42.01 27.36 16.82
CA ILE A 14 -41.29 26.09 16.74
C ILE A 14 -42.33 25.06 17.20
N GLU A 15 -43.05 24.46 16.25
CA GLU A 15 -43.92 23.32 16.56
C GLU A 15 -43.05 22.28 17.30
N PRO A 16 -43.50 21.74 18.43
CA PRO A 16 -42.76 20.70 19.12
C PRO A 16 -42.55 19.53 18.15
N PHE A 17 -41.32 19.04 18.07
CA PHE A 17 -40.97 17.86 17.28
C PHE A 17 -41.77 16.66 17.82
N GLN A 18 -42.89 16.35 17.17
CA GLN A 18 -43.77 15.26 17.56
C GLN A 18 -43.46 14.05 16.67
N PHE A 19 -42.60 13.17 17.16
CA PHE A 19 -42.19 11.96 16.47
C PHE A 19 -43.38 11.09 16.03
N ASP A 20 -44.42 10.98 16.87
CA ASP A 20 -45.64 10.24 16.54
C ASP A 20 -46.36 10.78 15.29
N LYS A 21 -46.39 12.10 15.11
CA LYS A 21 -46.98 12.75 13.94
C LYS A 21 -46.21 12.43 12.66
N ILE A 22 -44.90 12.20 12.75
CA ILE A 22 -44.07 11.78 11.61
C ILE A 22 -44.48 10.37 11.17
N LEU A 23 -44.64 9.44 12.11
CA LEU A 23 -45.06 8.06 11.81
C LEU A 23 -46.47 8.03 11.19
N GLU A 24 -47.41 8.81 11.73
CA GLU A 24 -48.77 8.96 11.17
C GLU A 24 -48.73 9.53 9.75
N ASN A 25 -47.94 10.59 9.52
CA ASN A 25 -47.80 11.20 8.21
C ASN A 25 -47.22 10.24 7.17
N LEU A 26 -46.23 9.41 7.54
CA LEU A 26 -45.67 8.40 6.65
C LEU A 26 -46.69 7.33 6.27
N GLN A 27 -47.58 6.96 7.19
CA GLN A 27 -48.60 5.95 6.94
C GLN A 27 -49.76 6.50 6.12
N HIS A 28 -50.24 7.72 6.43
CA HIS A 28 -51.24 8.41 5.63
C HIS A 28 -50.73 8.71 4.23
N GLY A 29 -49.49 9.21 4.11
CA GLY A 29 -48.86 9.47 2.82
C GLY A 29 -48.75 8.22 1.94
N ALA A 30 -48.49 7.05 2.52
CA ALA A 30 -48.45 5.79 1.76
C ALA A 30 -49.83 5.40 1.22
N ALA A 31 -50.88 5.57 2.03
CA ALA A 31 -52.26 5.31 1.61
C ALA A 31 -52.71 6.30 0.52
N ASP A 32 -52.41 7.59 0.69
CA ASP A 32 -52.74 8.65 -0.26
C ASP A 32 -52.00 8.45 -1.60
N ALA A 33 -50.72 8.06 -1.57
CA ALA A 33 -49.93 7.79 -2.77
C ALA A 33 -50.54 6.65 -3.59
N LYS A 34 -51.07 5.61 -2.92
CA LYS A 34 -51.75 4.50 -3.59
C LYS A 34 -53.05 4.94 -4.26
N GLU A 35 -53.87 5.72 -3.56
CA GLU A 35 -55.16 6.18 -4.07
C GLU A 35 -54.99 7.19 -5.21
N SER A 36 -54.03 8.11 -5.07
CA SER A 36 -53.75 9.17 -6.05
C SER A 36 -52.83 8.75 -7.20
N GLN A 37 -52.09 7.64 -7.05
CA GLN A 37 -50.98 7.23 -7.91
C GLN A 37 -49.85 8.27 -7.98
N ASP A 38 -49.77 9.17 -7.00
CA ASP A 38 -48.70 10.16 -6.87
C ASP A 38 -47.58 9.64 -5.96
N PHE A 39 -46.79 8.74 -6.50
CA PHE A 39 -45.65 8.13 -5.80
C PHE A 39 -44.49 9.11 -5.56
N LEU A 40 -44.38 10.17 -6.37
CA LEU A 40 -43.30 11.15 -6.28
C LEU A 40 -43.45 12.04 -5.04
N SER A 41 -44.67 12.49 -4.75
CA SER A 41 -44.97 13.25 -3.54
C SER A 41 -44.62 12.46 -2.28
N TYR A 42 -44.85 11.14 -2.29
CA TYR A 42 -44.46 10.28 -1.17
C TYR A 42 -42.95 10.08 -1.05
N SER A 43 -42.22 9.92 -2.17
CA SER A 43 -40.75 9.90 -2.13
C SER A 43 -40.17 11.20 -1.53
N THR A 44 -40.77 12.34 -1.89
CA THR A 44 -40.38 13.65 -1.32
C THR A 44 -40.67 13.72 0.19
N LEU A 45 -41.79 13.16 0.64
CA LEU A 45 -42.11 13.06 2.06
C LEU A 45 -41.07 12.21 2.82
N LEU A 46 -40.65 11.09 2.23
CA LEU A 46 -39.60 10.24 2.78
C LEU A 46 -38.26 10.98 2.87
N ASP A 47 -37.86 11.72 1.84
CA ASP A 47 -36.63 12.52 1.87
C ASP A 47 -36.68 13.57 3.01
N ILE A 48 -37.79 14.29 3.17
CA ILE A 48 -37.95 15.29 4.24
C ILE A 48 -37.74 14.69 5.63
N TYR A 49 -38.30 13.51 5.90
CA TYR A 49 -38.22 12.89 7.22
C TYR A 49 -36.98 12.02 7.43
N LEU A 50 -36.44 11.38 6.40
CA LEU A 50 -35.38 10.38 6.55
C LEU A 50 -33.97 10.90 6.29
N ASN A 51 -33.80 12.02 5.56
CA ASN A 51 -32.49 12.47 5.08
C ASN A 51 -31.48 12.85 6.20
N ASP A 52 -31.96 13.23 7.39
CA ASP A 52 -31.09 13.57 8.52
C ASP A 52 -31.34 12.67 9.75
N PRO A 53 -30.54 11.60 9.92
CA PRO A 53 -30.65 10.73 11.08
C PRO A 53 -30.32 11.41 12.40
N THR A 54 -29.58 12.52 12.42
CA THR A 54 -29.12 13.16 13.67
C THR A 54 -30.26 13.80 14.47
N LYS A 55 -31.41 14.01 13.83
CA LYS A 55 -32.64 14.52 14.45
C LYS A 55 -33.31 13.53 15.41
N TYR A 56 -32.96 12.25 15.32
CA TYR A 56 -33.63 11.17 16.03
C TYR A 56 -32.68 10.52 17.04
N SER A 57 -33.22 10.16 18.21
CA SER A 57 -32.56 9.25 19.15
C SER A 57 -32.46 7.83 18.57
N ASN A 58 -31.59 6.98 19.12
CA ASN A 58 -31.45 5.60 18.63
C ASN A 58 -32.76 4.79 18.71
N ASP A 59 -33.58 5.03 19.74
CA ASP A 59 -34.88 4.36 19.89
C ASP A 59 -35.89 4.86 18.85
N GLU A 60 -35.93 6.16 18.58
CA GLU A 60 -36.75 6.76 17.53
C GLU A 60 -36.33 6.27 16.14
N LYS A 61 -35.02 6.18 15.86
CA LYS A 61 -34.51 5.60 14.61
C LYS A 61 -34.98 4.16 14.42
N GLU A 62 -34.91 3.34 15.47
CA GLU A 62 -35.35 1.94 15.41
C GLU A 62 -36.85 1.84 15.12
N GLN A 63 -37.66 2.69 15.75
CA GLN A 63 -39.11 2.76 15.50
C GLN A 63 -39.42 3.24 14.08
N LEU A 64 -38.72 4.28 13.61
CA LEU A 64 -38.89 4.85 12.27
C LEU A 64 -38.55 3.83 11.17
N MET A 65 -37.42 3.14 11.30
CA MET A 65 -37.04 2.07 10.37
C MET A 65 -37.98 0.86 10.46
N GLY A 66 -38.51 0.56 11.66
CA GLY A 66 -39.55 -0.44 11.85
C GLY A 66 -40.83 -0.12 11.09
N HIS A 67 -41.32 1.11 11.21
CA HIS A 67 -42.55 1.57 10.56
C HIS A 67 -42.41 1.60 9.03
N LEU A 68 -41.27 2.10 8.54
CA LEU A 68 -40.96 2.08 7.11
C LEU A 68 -40.92 0.66 6.54
N LEU A 69 -40.30 -0.28 7.27
CA LEU A 69 -40.26 -1.69 6.85
C LEU A 69 -41.67 -2.30 6.74
N GLU A 70 -42.57 -1.98 7.67
CA GLU A 70 -43.97 -2.45 7.62
C GLU A 70 -44.71 -1.89 6.41
N ILE A 71 -44.57 -0.60 6.11
CA ILE A 71 -45.18 0.04 4.94
C ILE A 71 -44.72 -0.66 3.64
N LEU A 72 -43.41 -0.83 3.46
CA LEU A 72 -42.85 -1.44 2.25
C LEU A 72 -43.20 -2.94 2.12
N SER A 73 -43.29 -3.65 3.25
CA SER A 73 -43.61 -5.08 3.21
C SER A 73 -45.09 -5.35 2.90
N ASN A 74 -45.98 -4.42 3.29
CA ASN A 74 -47.42 -4.55 3.09
C ASN A 74 -47.87 -4.15 1.68
N ASP A 75 -47.12 -3.29 1.00
CA ASP A 75 -47.48 -2.79 -0.33
C ASP A 75 -46.35 -2.97 -1.37
N PRO A 76 -46.36 -4.10 -2.11
CA PRO A 76 -45.37 -4.35 -3.15
C PRO A 76 -45.48 -3.39 -4.34
N GLU A 77 -46.66 -2.87 -4.65
CA GLU A 77 -46.87 -1.95 -5.78
C GLU A 77 -46.25 -0.59 -5.46
N LEU A 78 -46.54 -0.06 -4.27
CA LEU A 78 -45.87 1.15 -3.76
C LEU A 78 -44.34 0.96 -3.79
N THR A 79 -43.84 -0.16 -3.25
CA THR A 79 -42.41 -0.47 -3.18
C THR A 79 -41.74 -0.55 -4.55
N ALA A 80 -42.45 -1.02 -5.58
CA ALA A 80 -41.93 -1.09 -6.94
C ALA A 80 -41.63 0.31 -7.51
N GLU A 81 -42.51 1.29 -7.23
CA GLU A 81 -42.46 2.64 -7.79
C GLU A 81 -41.54 3.60 -7.02
N ILE A 82 -41.51 3.53 -5.68
CA ILE A 82 -40.68 4.42 -4.85
C ILE A 82 -39.34 3.81 -4.45
N GLY A 83 -39.18 2.49 -4.63
CA GLY A 83 -38.10 1.73 -4.00
C GLY A 83 -36.69 2.14 -4.43
N TRP A 84 -36.53 2.81 -5.57
CA TRP A 84 -35.23 3.23 -6.09
C TRP A 84 -34.57 4.36 -5.30
N ASP A 85 -35.35 5.19 -4.60
CA ASP A 85 -34.85 6.35 -3.84
C ASP A 85 -34.49 6.00 -2.39
N ILE A 86 -35.13 4.95 -1.86
CA ILE A 86 -35.03 4.51 -0.45
C ILE A 86 -33.60 4.10 -0.01
N PRO A 87 -32.78 3.39 -0.82
CA PRO A 87 -31.46 2.94 -0.37
C PRO A 87 -30.58 4.07 0.13
N GLN A 88 -30.58 5.23 -0.54
CA GLN A 88 -29.74 6.37 -0.17
C GLN A 88 -30.16 7.00 1.16
N LEU A 89 -31.46 6.98 1.49
CA LEU A 89 -31.99 7.50 2.74
C LEU A 89 -31.69 6.56 3.90
N VAL A 90 -31.97 5.26 3.72
CA VAL A 90 -31.92 4.26 4.79
C VAL A 90 -30.50 3.84 5.15
N ILE A 91 -29.55 3.90 4.21
CA ILE A 91 -28.14 3.53 4.45
C ILE A 91 -27.46 4.41 5.52
N LEU A 92 -27.98 5.62 5.74
CA LEU A 92 -27.47 6.56 6.75
C LEU A 92 -27.76 6.08 8.18
N TYR A 93 -28.81 5.27 8.37
CA TYR A 93 -29.22 4.72 9.67
C TYR A 93 -28.41 3.49 10.09
N VAL A 94 -27.42 3.07 9.28
CA VAL A 94 -26.47 2.02 9.67
C VAL A 94 -25.50 2.50 10.76
N GLU A 95 -25.15 3.80 10.75
CA GLU A 95 -24.22 4.37 11.73
C GLU A 95 -24.90 4.58 13.09
N SER A 96 -24.23 4.11 14.14
CA SER A 96 -24.67 4.23 15.53
C SER A 96 -23.48 4.25 16.49
N ASP A 97 -23.76 4.42 17.78
CA ASP A 97 -22.80 4.33 18.89
C ASP A 97 -22.42 2.89 19.26
N TYR A 98 -22.83 1.90 18.46
CA TYR A 98 -22.57 0.49 18.71
C TYR A 98 -21.06 0.16 18.69
N ASP A 99 -20.60 -0.53 19.72
CA ASP A 99 -19.17 -0.78 19.96
C ASP A 99 -18.64 -2.11 19.39
N PHE A 100 -19.48 -2.86 18.66
CA PHE A 100 -19.15 -4.15 18.04
C PHE A 100 -18.64 -5.24 19.00
N LYS A 101 -18.88 -5.13 20.32
CA LYS A 101 -18.53 -6.19 21.28
C LYS A 101 -19.54 -7.36 21.33
N GLY A 102 -20.65 -7.27 20.61
CA GLY A 102 -21.70 -8.29 20.52
C GLY A 102 -22.08 -8.68 19.09
N SER A 103 -23.25 -9.30 18.92
CA SER A 103 -23.76 -9.67 17.59
C SER A 103 -24.09 -8.44 16.74
N ILE A 104 -23.90 -8.50 15.42
CA ILE A 104 -24.33 -7.42 14.52
C ILE A 104 -25.84 -7.15 14.64
N ARG A 105 -26.63 -8.16 15.01
CA ARG A 105 -28.08 -8.02 15.24
C ARG A 105 -28.43 -7.14 16.44
N SER A 106 -27.52 -6.93 17.39
CA SER A 106 -27.73 -5.99 18.49
C SER A 106 -27.32 -4.56 18.16
N SER A 107 -26.76 -4.31 16.97
CA SER A 107 -26.53 -2.95 16.49
C SER A 107 -27.88 -2.29 16.20
N PRO A 108 -28.15 -1.09 16.74
CA PRO A 108 -29.36 -0.32 16.43
C PRO A 108 -29.53 -0.16 14.92
N CYS A 109 -30.77 -0.28 14.45
CA CYS A 109 -31.23 -0.07 13.07
C CYS A 109 -30.67 -1.03 12.00
N VAL A 110 -29.47 -1.59 12.17
CA VAL A 110 -28.79 -2.44 11.17
C VAL A 110 -29.66 -3.61 10.72
N TYR A 111 -30.33 -4.29 11.65
CA TYR A 111 -31.22 -5.40 11.27
C TYR A 111 -32.42 -4.94 10.43
N LYS A 112 -33.03 -3.80 10.79
CA LYS A 112 -34.17 -3.23 10.06
C LYS A 112 -33.75 -2.73 8.68
N VAL A 113 -32.62 -2.06 8.58
CA VAL A 113 -32.01 -1.63 7.31
C VAL A 113 -31.78 -2.83 6.40
N LEU A 114 -31.16 -3.90 6.90
CA LEU A 114 -30.95 -5.13 6.11
C LEU A 114 -32.27 -5.72 5.60
N LYS A 115 -33.32 -5.70 6.42
CA LYS A 115 -34.66 -6.17 6.04
C LYS A 115 -35.33 -5.27 5.00
N ILE A 116 -35.15 -3.95 5.09
CA ILE A 116 -35.64 -3.02 4.08
C ILE A 116 -34.94 -3.31 2.74
N PHE A 117 -33.61 -3.46 2.74
CA PHE A 117 -32.86 -3.82 1.53
C PHE A 117 -33.31 -5.17 0.94
N GLU A 118 -33.64 -6.16 1.77
CA GLU A 118 -34.22 -7.44 1.34
C GLU A 118 -35.60 -7.23 0.67
N THR A 119 -36.48 -6.44 1.26
CA THR A 119 -37.80 -6.11 0.68
C THR A 119 -37.66 -5.38 -0.66
N LEU A 120 -36.74 -4.41 -0.75
CA LEU A 120 -36.43 -3.70 -2.00
C LEU A 120 -35.88 -4.64 -3.07
N ALA A 121 -35.01 -5.58 -2.69
CA ALA A 121 -34.44 -6.56 -3.61
C ALA A 121 -35.49 -7.49 -4.23
N ILE A 122 -36.58 -7.78 -3.50
CA ILE A 122 -37.67 -8.67 -3.95
C ILE A 122 -38.71 -7.88 -4.76
N ASN A 123 -39.20 -6.76 -4.22
CA ASN A 123 -40.38 -6.05 -4.72
C ASN A 123 -40.05 -4.82 -5.58
N GLY A 124 -38.88 -4.23 -5.42
CA GLY A 124 -38.48 -3.02 -6.14
C GLY A 124 -38.32 -3.24 -7.66
N ASN A 125 -38.47 -2.16 -8.44
CA ASN A 125 -38.15 -2.14 -9.87
C ASN A 125 -36.64 -2.40 -10.08
N PRO A 126 -36.25 -3.53 -10.67
CA PRO A 126 -34.85 -3.96 -10.68
C PRO A 126 -33.95 -3.05 -11.52
N LYS A 127 -34.47 -2.37 -12.55
CA LYS A 127 -33.64 -1.51 -13.42
C LYS A 127 -33.27 -0.21 -12.72
N GLU A 128 -34.24 0.49 -12.17
CA GLU A 128 -34.02 1.79 -11.49
C GLU A 128 -33.23 1.60 -10.20
N LEU A 129 -33.59 0.58 -9.43
CA LEU A 129 -32.91 0.22 -8.20
C LEU A 129 -31.45 -0.17 -8.45
N PHE A 130 -31.17 -0.88 -9.54
CA PHE A 130 -29.80 -1.19 -9.96
C PHE A 130 -28.98 0.06 -10.25
N LEU A 131 -29.53 0.99 -11.05
CA LEU A 131 -28.83 2.23 -11.42
C LEU A 131 -28.49 3.05 -10.17
N LYS A 132 -29.48 3.23 -9.29
CA LYS A 132 -29.31 3.97 -8.03
C LYS A 132 -28.37 3.28 -7.05
N SER A 133 -28.38 1.96 -7.00
CA SER A 133 -27.42 1.21 -6.18
C SER A 133 -25.99 1.33 -6.70
N CYS A 134 -25.77 1.39 -8.02
CA CYS A 134 -24.45 1.64 -8.58
C CYS A 134 -23.95 3.06 -8.28
N GLU A 135 -24.83 4.06 -8.35
CA GLU A 135 -24.54 5.44 -7.93
C GLU A 135 -24.16 5.49 -6.46
N LEU A 136 -24.96 4.85 -5.60
CA LEU A 136 -24.73 4.78 -4.16
C LEU A 136 -23.42 4.06 -3.83
N LEU A 137 -23.15 2.91 -4.44
CA LEU A 137 -21.88 2.19 -4.25
C LEU A 137 -20.68 3.07 -4.61
N SER A 138 -20.79 3.86 -5.67
CA SER A 138 -19.72 4.79 -6.07
C SER A 138 -19.55 5.96 -5.11
N SER A 139 -20.60 6.33 -4.35
CA SER A 139 -20.58 7.46 -3.43
C SER A 139 -20.16 7.08 -2.00
N LEU A 140 -20.27 5.81 -1.61
CA LEU A 140 -19.91 5.34 -0.26
C LEU A 140 -18.46 5.68 0.14
N GLU A 141 -18.33 6.28 1.31
CA GLU A 141 -17.08 6.65 1.96
C GLU A 141 -17.12 6.22 3.43
N ILE A 142 -15.95 6.10 4.05
CA ILE A 142 -15.86 5.83 5.49
C ILE A 142 -16.23 7.13 6.20
N SER A 143 -17.21 7.06 7.11
CA SER A 143 -17.67 8.19 7.93
C SER A 143 -16.49 8.94 8.50
N ASP A 144 -16.52 10.28 8.56
CA ASP A 144 -15.44 11.12 9.13
C ASP A 144 -15.60 11.40 10.63
N ASP A 145 -16.60 10.80 11.29
CA ASP A 145 -16.87 11.03 12.71
C ASP A 145 -15.67 10.63 13.59
N GLU A 146 -14.97 11.63 14.14
CA GLU A 146 -13.81 11.43 15.02
C GLU A 146 -14.20 10.85 16.40
N ASN A 147 -15.48 10.91 16.77
CA ASN A 147 -15.96 10.35 18.04
C ASN A 147 -16.01 8.81 18.00
N LEU A 148 -16.05 8.22 16.81
CA LEU A 148 -16.06 6.77 16.62
C LEU A 148 -14.65 6.23 16.39
N PRO A 149 -14.25 5.14 17.08
CA PRO A 149 -13.00 4.44 16.77
C PRO A 149 -12.93 4.04 15.29
N MET A 150 -11.75 4.15 14.68
CA MET A 150 -11.54 3.81 13.27
C MET A 150 -12.09 2.42 12.90
N SER A 151 -11.86 1.42 13.75
CA SER A 151 -12.37 0.06 13.52
C SER A 151 -13.90 -0.01 13.45
N ASN A 152 -14.62 0.83 14.21
CA ASN A 152 -16.09 0.86 14.16
C ASN A 152 -16.57 1.53 12.88
N ARG A 153 -15.91 2.62 12.46
CA ARG A 153 -16.18 3.31 11.18
C ARG A 153 -16.00 2.37 9.99
N GLU A 154 -14.94 1.56 10.02
CA GLU A 154 -14.68 0.51 9.02
C GLU A 154 -15.77 -0.56 9.02
N ASN A 155 -16.17 -1.08 10.19
CA ASN A 155 -17.24 -2.08 10.29
C ASN A 155 -18.59 -1.56 9.74
N PHE A 156 -18.97 -0.33 10.07
CA PHE A 156 -20.19 0.28 9.51
C PHE A 156 -20.09 0.44 7.99
N TYR A 157 -18.93 0.89 7.48
CA TYR A 157 -18.69 0.96 6.05
C TYR A 157 -18.83 -0.40 5.35
N GLU A 158 -18.26 -1.48 5.93
CA GLU A 158 -18.40 -2.84 5.40
C GLU A 158 -19.87 -3.30 5.36
N ILE A 159 -20.67 -2.96 6.38
CA ILE A 159 -22.11 -3.24 6.40
C ILE A 159 -22.82 -2.48 5.27
N LYS A 160 -22.50 -1.19 5.09
CA LYS A 160 -23.10 -0.39 4.00
C LYS A 160 -22.78 -0.97 2.63
N VAL A 161 -21.51 -1.30 2.38
CA VAL A 161 -21.07 -1.95 1.13
C VAL A 161 -21.79 -3.28 0.94
N TYR A 162 -21.96 -4.08 2.01
CA TYR A 162 -22.71 -5.33 1.94
C TYR A 162 -24.16 -5.12 1.49
N CYS A 163 -24.90 -4.20 2.13
CA CYS A 163 -26.30 -3.92 1.79
C CYS A 163 -26.44 -3.54 0.31
N VAL A 164 -25.64 -2.58 -0.15
CA VAL A 164 -25.72 -2.07 -1.53
C VAL A 164 -25.30 -3.14 -2.53
N PHE A 165 -24.27 -3.92 -2.21
CA PHE A 165 -23.80 -4.97 -3.12
C PHE A 165 -24.79 -6.10 -3.32
N GLU A 166 -25.39 -6.62 -2.24
CA GLU A 166 -26.40 -7.69 -2.35
C GLU A 166 -27.64 -7.19 -3.12
N LEU A 167 -27.98 -5.90 -2.97
CA LEU A 167 -29.04 -5.27 -3.75
C LEU A 167 -28.72 -5.24 -5.24
N ILE A 168 -27.49 -4.84 -5.61
CA ILE A 168 -27.01 -4.86 -7.00
C ILE A 168 -27.07 -6.27 -7.58
N ASP A 169 -26.56 -7.27 -6.86
CA ASP A 169 -26.53 -8.67 -7.32
C ASP A 169 -27.94 -9.24 -7.53
N SER A 170 -28.87 -8.94 -6.60
CA SER A 170 -30.27 -9.34 -6.73
C SER A 170 -30.96 -8.67 -7.93
N CYS A 171 -30.76 -7.36 -8.11
CA CYS A 171 -31.34 -6.62 -9.23
C CYS A 171 -30.80 -7.11 -10.57
N LEU A 172 -29.49 -7.33 -10.70
CA LEU A 172 -28.86 -7.83 -11.93
C LEU A 172 -29.52 -9.13 -12.41
N LYS A 173 -29.75 -10.09 -11.52
CA LYS A 173 -30.37 -11.39 -11.84
C LYS A 173 -31.81 -11.26 -12.37
N ARG A 174 -32.50 -10.15 -12.07
CA ARG A 174 -33.90 -9.89 -12.47
C ARG A 174 -34.03 -9.04 -13.75
N ILE A 175 -32.96 -8.37 -14.18
CA ILE A 175 -32.99 -7.50 -15.36
C ILE A 175 -32.97 -8.36 -16.63
N LYS A 176 -34.01 -8.22 -17.48
CA LYS A 176 -34.06 -8.82 -18.81
C LYS A 176 -33.46 -7.88 -19.86
N THR A 177 -32.47 -8.35 -20.62
CA THR A 177 -31.76 -7.51 -21.62
C THR A 177 -31.06 -8.34 -22.69
N LEU A 178 -30.90 -7.76 -23.89
CA LEU A 178 -30.03 -8.28 -24.96
C LEU A 178 -28.57 -7.86 -24.80
N TYR A 179 -28.31 -6.82 -24.00
CA TYR A 179 -26.99 -6.20 -23.83
C TYR A 179 -26.56 -6.23 -22.35
N PRO A 180 -26.25 -7.41 -21.79
CA PRO A 180 -25.82 -7.56 -20.40
C PRO A 180 -24.50 -6.83 -20.08
N SER A 181 -23.59 -6.70 -21.04
CA SER A 181 -22.29 -6.04 -20.87
C SER A 181 -22.43 -4.59 -20.35
N ARG A 182 -23.49 -3.88 -20.72
CA ARG A 182 -23.77 -2.51 -20.24
C ARG A 182 -23.99 -2.48 -18.73
N PHE A 183 -24.81 -3.38 -18.20
CA PHE A 183 -25.10 -3.46 -16.77
C PHE A 183 -23.88 -3.97 -15.99
N LEU A 184 -23.15 -4.92 -16.56
CA LEU A 184 -21.89 -5.38 -15.99
C LEU A 184 -20.86 -4.24 -15.90
N LEU A 185 -20.69 -3.44 -16.96
CA LEU A 185 -19.78 -2.28 -16.97
C LEU A 185 -20.14 -1.25 -15.90
N MET A 186 -21.44 -0.99 -15.69
CA MET A 186 -21.89 -0.08 -14.63
C MET A 186 -21.49 -0.59 -13.24
N THR A 187 -21.70 -1.88 -12.99
CA THR A 187 -21.34 -2.52 -11.72
C THR A 187 -19.83 -2.49 -11.49
N VAL A 188 -19.05 -2.88 -12.50
CA VAL A 188 -17.59 -2.87 -12.49
C VAL A 188 -17.06 -1.46 -12.23
N SER A 189 -17.60 -0.45 -12.92
CA SER A 189 -17.18 0.95 -12.72
C SER A 189 -17.47 1.43 -11.31
N ALA A 190 -18.65 1.09 -10.76
CA ALA A 190 -19.00 1.47 -9.39
C ALA A 190 -18.05 0.87 -8.35
N PHE A 191 -17.69 -0.41 -8.50
CA PHE A 191 -16.70 -1.05 -7.64
C PHE A 191 -15.30 -0.44 -7.74
N ILE A 192 -14.86 -0.14 -8.96
CA ILE A 192 -13.54 0.45 -9.18
C ILE A 192 -13.48 1.87 -8.59
N ASN A 193 -14.56 2.64 -8.72
CA ASN A 193 -14.69 3.95 -8.08
C ASN A 193 -14.66 3.85 -6.55
N LEU A 194 -15.38 2.89 -5.97
CA LEU A 194 -15.35 2.60 -4.53
C LEU A 194 -13.91 2.30 -4.06
N ALA A 195 -13.21 1.39 -4.74
CA ALA A 195 -11.83 1.03 -4.39
C ALA A 195 -10.85 2.20 -4.60
N HIS A 196 -11.06 3.02 -5.62
CA HIS A 196 -10.26 4.23 -5.83
C HIS A 196 -10.47 5.25 -4.70
N LYS A 197 -11.70 5.46 -4.25
CA LYS A 197 -12.00 6.31 -3.09
C LYS A 197 -11.41 5.78 -1.80
N LEU A 198 -11.50 4.47 -1.57
CA LEU A 198 -10.91 3.83 -0.39
C LEU A 198 -9.41 4.14 -0.26
N ASN A 199 -8.69 4.20 -1.37
CA ASN A 199 -7.27 4.60 -1.40
C ASN A 199 -7.00 6.06 -1.02
N ARG A 200 -8.02 6.92 -0.88
CA ARG A 200 -7.86 8.29 -0.38
C ARG A 200 -7.85 8.34 1.14
N HIS A 201 -8.50 7.40 1.81
CA HIS A 201 -8.54 7.29 3.27
C HIS A 201 -7.39 6.42 3.77
N ASP A 202 -6.96 6.63 5.02
CA ASP A 202 -6.09 5.70 5.73
C ASP A 202 -6.97 4.60 6.31
N THR A 203 -6.82 3.36 5.83
CA THR A 203 -7.74 2.26 6.15
C THR A 203 -6.98 0.97 6.41
N GLY A 204 -7.52 0.15 7.30
CA GLY A 204 -6.98 -1.14 7.66
C GLY A 204 -6.97 -2.10 6.48
N LEU A 205 -6.00 -3.03 6.50
CA LEU A 205 -5.90 -4.12 5.52
C LEU A 205 -7.15 -5.01 5.50
N GLY A 206 -7.91 -5.06 6.60
CA GLY A 206 -9.18 -5.81 6.72
C GLY A 206 -10.22 -5.34 5.69
N THR A 207 -10.42 -4.03 5.59
CA THR A 207 -11.38 -3.42 4.65
C THR A 207 -11.03 -3.74 3.20
N TYR A 208 -9.74 -3.65 2.83
CA TYR A 208 -9.28 -4.05 1.50
C TYR A 208 -9.55 -5.53 1.20
N HIS A 209 -9.30 -6.41 2.17
CA HIS A 209 -9.60 -7.83 2.05
C HIS A 209 -11.10 -8.10 1.91
N PHE A 210 -11.95 -7.37 2.63
CA PHE A 210 -13.40 -7.43 2.50
C PHE A 210 -13.86 -7.07 1.08
N ILE A 211 -13.37 -5.95 0.53
CA ILE A 211 -13.70 -5.51 -0.84
C ILE A 211 -13.25 -6.56 -1.87
N LEU A 212 -12.02 -7.09 -1.73
CA LEU A 212 -11.53 -8.16 -2.61
C LEU A 212 -12.41 -9.41 -2.53
N LYS A 213 -12.85 -9.82 -1.34
CA LYS A 213 -13.75 -10.97 -1.17
C LYS A 213 -15.08 -10.76 -1.89
N ARG A 214 -15.66 -9.54 -1.82
CA ARG A 214 -16.89 -9.19 -2.53
C ARG A 214 -16.70 -9.19 -4.04
N ALA A 215 -15.62 -8.59 -4.52
CA ALA A 215 -15.26 -8.60 -5.94
C ALA A 215 -15.05 -10.02 -6.48
N TYR A 216 -14.37 -10.89 -5.72
CA TYR A 216 -14.20 -12.30 -6.07
C TYR A 216 -15.55 -13.02 -6.17
N SER A 217 -16.40 -12.88 -5.14
CA SER A 217 -17.73 -13.50 -5.12
C SER A 217 -18.60 -13.02 -6.28
N PHE A 218 -18.54 -11.74 -6.62
CA PHE A 218 -19.22 -11.19 -7.80
C PHE A 218 -18.74 -11.85 -9.09
N ALA A 219 -17.44 -11.77 -9.37
CA ALA A 219 -16.87 -12.24 -10.64
C ALA A 219 -17.04 -13.76 -10.84
N ARG A 220 -16.91 -14.54 -9.76
CA ARG A 220 -17.08 -16.00 -9.80
C ARG A 220 -18.53 -16.42 -10.03
N ASN A 221 -19.48 -15.73 -9.38
CA ASN A 221 -20.89 -16.11 -9.40
C ASN A 221 -21.69 -15.34 -10.47
N TYR A 222 -21.02 -14.56 -11.31
CA TYR A 222 -21.66 -13.85 -12.39
C TYR A 222 -22.26 -14.84 -13.40
N ILE A 223 -23.56 -14.70 -13.63
CA ILE A 223 -24.33 -15.50 -14.58
C ILE A 223 -24.90 -14.54 -15.61
N ASN A 224 -24.95 -14.96 -16.87
CA ASN A 224 -25.57 -14.17 -17.94
C ASN A 224 -27.00 -13.77 -17.57
N LEU A 225 -27.34 -12.50 -17.79
CA LEU A 225 -28.67 -11.97 -17.53
C LEU A 225 -29.72 -12.66 -18.42
N PRO A 226 -30.97 -12.80 -17.94
CA PRO A 226 -32.04 -13.39 -18.73
C PRO A 226 -32.33 -12.56 -19.99
N LEU A 227 -32.66 -13.26 -21.08
CA LEU A 227 -33.11 -12.62 -22.31
C LEU A 227 -34.51 -11.99 -22.11
N PRO A 228 -34.87 -10.95 -22.89
CA PRO A 228 -36.23 -10.43 -22.93
C PRO A 228 -37.23 -11.48 -23.40
N ASP A 229 -38.48 -11.37 -22.94
CA ASP A 229 -39.55 -12.31 -23.32
C ASP A 229 -39.93 -12.18 -24.80
N ASP A 230 -39.86 -10.97 -25.34
CA ASP A 230 -40.11 -10.65 -26.76
C ASP A 230 -38.82 -10.17 -27.44
N ILE A 231 -38.31 -10.94 -28.41
CA ILE A 231 -37.09 -10.64 -29.16
C ILE A 231 -37.45 -10.41 -30.63
N ASP A 232 -37.40 -9.15 -31.06
CA ASP A 232 -37.70 -8.72 -32.45
C ASP A 232 -36.43 -8.72 -33.33
N VAL A 233 -35.69 -9.84 -33.31
CA VAL A 233 -34.39 -9.97 -34.00
C VAL A 233 -34.31 -11.33 -34.70
N SER A 234 -33.67 -11.38 -35.88
CA SER A 234 -33.47 -12.64 -36.58
C SER A 234 -32.55 -13.60 -35.78
N LYS A 235 -32.66 -14.91 -36.02
CA LYS A 235 -31.85 -15.90 -35.29
C LYS A 235 -30.34 -15.73 -35.51
N GLU A 236 -29.93 -15.37 -36.72
CA GLU A 236 -28.52 -15.15 -37.06
C GLU A 236 -27.97 -13.89 -36.38
N GLU A 237 -28.76 -12.82 -36.33
CA GLU A 237 -28.39 -11.59 -35.62
C GLU A 237 -28.34 -11.80 -34.10
N LEU A 238 -29.27 -12.58 -33.54
CA LEU A 238 -29.27 -12.91 -32.12
C LEU A 238 -28.03 -13.72 -31.71
N GLU A 239 -27.61 -14.69 -32.54
CA GLU A 239 -26.39 -15.47 -32.30
C GLU A 239 -25.15 -14.58 -32.33
N LYS A 240 -25.07 -13.67 -33.30
CA LYS A 240 -23.97 -12.69 -33.38
C LYS A 240 -23.92 -11.77 -32.16
N ILE A 241 -25.06 -11.20 -31.74
CA ILE A 241 -25.15 -10.35 -30.54
C ILE A 241 -24.69 -11.14 -29.31
N THR A 242 -25.10 -12.40 -29.19
CA THR A 242 -24.71 -13.25 -28.05
C THR A 242 -23.20 -13.47 -28.01
N GLN A 243 -22.57 -13.77 -29.14
CA GLN A 243 -21.11 -13.94 -29.22
C GLN A 243 -20.34 -12.64 -28.89
N ASP A 244 -20.80 -11.50 -29.42
CA ASP A 244 -20.20 -10.20 -29.14
C ASP A 244 -20.32 -9.86 -27.64
N GLU A 245 -21.47 -10.13 -27.02
CA GLU A 245 -21.73 -9.90 -25.60
C GLU A 245 -20.95 -10.86 -24.69
N GLU A 246 -20.78 -12.13 -25.06
CA GLU A 246 -19.93 -13.07 -24.32
C GLU A 246 -18.46 -12.61 -24.30
N TYR A 247 -17.96 -12.14 -25.44
CA TYR A 247 -16.62 -11.58 -25.53
C TYR A 247 -16.46 -10.32 -24.65
N LEU A 248 -17.40 -9.39 -24.73
CA LEU A 248 -17.37 -8.15 -23.94
C LEU A 248 -17.48 -8.43 -22.44
N GLN A 249 -18.42 -9.28 -22.01
CA GLN A 249 -18.58 -9.64 -20.61
C GLN A 249 -17.33 -10.29 -20.05
N ARG A 250 -16.71 -11.20 -20.81
CA ARG A 250 -15.44 -11.82 -20.42
C ARG A 250 -14.33 -10.79 -20.25
N LYS A 251 -14.19 -9.85 -21.19
CA LYS A 251 -13.19 -8.77 -21.11
C LYS A 251 -13.45 -7.81 -19.94
N LEU A 252 -14.71 -7.52 -19.64
CA LEU A 252 -15.08 -6.74 -18.46
C LEU A 252 -14.72 -7.46 -17.16
N LEU A 253 -14.95 -8.78 -17.08
CA LEU A 253 -14.62 -9.57 -15.90
C LEU A 253 -13.11 -9.71 -15.70
N THR A 254 -12.32 -9.96 -16.75
CA THR A 254 -10.85 -10.00 -16.64
C THR A 254 -10.27 -8.65 -16.24
N GLY A 255 -10.77 -7.58 -16.87
CA GLY A 255 -10.40 -6.21 -16.52
C GLY A 255 -10.76 -5.89 -15.07
N PHE A 256 -11.95 -6.26 -14.63
CA PHE A 256 -12.43 -6.02 -13.27
C PHE A 256 -11.54 -6.70 -12.22
N ILE A 257 -11.29 -8.01 -12.35
CA ILE A 257 -10.50 -8.75 -11.34
C ILE A 257 -9.06 -8.24 -11.27
N THR A 258 -8.47 -7.85 -12.40
CA THR A 258 -7.10 -7.33 -12.41
C THR A 258 -7.06 -5.92 -11.83
N ASN A 259 -8.00 -5.05 -12.18
CA ASN A 259 -7.99 -3.67 -11.67
C ASN A 259 -8.33 -3.59 -10.17
N ILE A 260 -9.22 -4.44 -9.65
CA ILE A 260 -9.51 -4.46 -8.22
C ILE A 260 -8.31 -4.95 -7.39
N VAL A 261 -7.59 -5.97 -7.87
CA VAL A 261 -6.34 -6.43 -7.26
C VAL A 261 -5.28 -5.34 -7.29
N TYR A 262 -5.15 -4.62 -8.41
CA TYR A 262 -4.23 -3.48 -8.51
C TYR A 262 -4.56 -2.38 -7.50
N LEU A 263 -5.81 -1.92 -7.46
CA LEU A 263 -6.23 -0.80 -6.60
C LEU A 263 -6.09 -1.13 -5.11
N THR A 264 -6.45 -2.33 -4.69
CA THR A 264 -6.34 -2.74 -3.28
C THR A 264 -4.89 -2.94 -2.81
N ASN A 265 -3.95 -3.12 -3.75
CA ASN A 265 -2.51 -3.23 -3.45
C ASN A 265 -1.76 -1.89 -3.49
N ILE A 266 -2.42 -0.75 -3.76
CA ILE A 266 -1.74 0.56 -3.78
C ILE A 266 -1.19 0.91 -2.40
N LYS A 267 -2.01 0.80 -1.34
CA LYS A 267 -1.61 1.02 0.06
C LYS A 267 -1.33 -0.28 0.82
N GLY A 268 -2.01 -1.37 0.46
CA GLY A 268 -1.81 -2.69 1.05
C GLY A 268 -0.71 -3.48 0.34
N ALA A 269 0.10 -4.24 1.08
CA ALA A 269 0.91 -5.30 0.48
C ALA A 269 0.55 -6.62 1.16
N ALA A 270 0.52 -7.68 0.37
CA ALA A 270 0.31 -9.04 0.84
C ALA A 270 1.47 -9.54 1.71
N GLY A 271 2.68 -9.01 1.53
CA GLY A 271 3.86 -9.35 2.34
C GLY A 271 4.65 -10.54 1.80
N TYR A 272 4.66 -10.74 0.48
CA TYR A 272 5.38 -11.85 -0.17
C TYR A 272 6.87 -11.83 0.15
N ALA A 273 7.48 -10.64 0.17
CA ALA A 273 8.90 -10.52 0.49
C ALA A 273 9.18 -10.92 1.94
N MET A 274 8.30 -10.53 2.87
CA MET A 274 8.45 -10.84 4.29
C MET A 274 8.26 -12.33 4.58
N ASP A 275 7.30 -13.00 3.94
CA ASP A 275 7.12 -14.45 4.07
C ASP A 275 8.32 -15.22 3.49
N HIS A 276 8.79 -14.82 2.30
CA HIS A 276 9.99 -15.43 1.73
C HIS A 276 11.24 -15.20 2.60
N PHE A 277 11.40 -14.00 3.17
CA PHE A 277 12.48 -13.70 4.10
C PHE A 277 12.38 -14.53 5.40
N SER A 278 11.17 -14.67 5.97
CA SER A 278 10.91 -15.55 7.12
C SER A 278 11.32 -16.99 6.81
N TRP A 279 10.92 -17.49 5.63
CA TRP A 279 11.29 -18.81 5.16
C TRP A 279 12.82 -18.96 5.03
N LEU A 280 13.52 -17.98 4.44
CA LEU A 280 14.98 -17.99 4.34
C LEU A 280 15.66 -18.03 5.71
N GLN A 281 15.15 -17.27 6.69
CA GLN A 281 15.69 -17.27 8.06
C GLN A 281 15.53 -18.63 8.74
N ARG A 282 14.37 -19.30 8.57
CA ARG A 282 14.14 -20.65 9.11
C ARG A 282 15.10 -21.70 8.54
N GLN A 283 15.57 -21.52 7.31
CA GLN A 283 16.56 -22.39 6.68
C GLN A 283 17.99 -22.17 7.22
N GLN A 284 18.23 -21.09 7.98
CA GLN A 284 19.53 -20.79 8.57
C GLN A 284 19.57 -21.21 10.05
N SER A 285 20.33 -22.26 10.37
CA SER A 285 20.43 -22.88 11.70
C SER A 285 20.95 -22.00 12.84
N HIS A 286 21.33 -20.75 12.56
CA HIS A 286 21.99 -19.82 13.51
C HIS A 286 21.29 -18.46 13.64
N ALA A 287 20.13 -18.25 13.02
CA ALA A 287 19.38 -17.00 13.16
C ALA A 287 18.77 -16.90 14.58
N LYS A 288 19.19 -15.90 15.36
CA LYS A 288 18.67 -15.66 16.72
C LYS A 288 17.32 -14.93 16.72
N LEU A 289 17.05 -14.15 15.68
CA LEU A 289 15.77 -13.48 15.43
C LEU A 289 15.09 -14.12 14.20
N ILE A 290 13.95 -14.78 14.44
CA ILE A 290 13.09 -15.31 13.38
C ILE A 290 11.87 -14.40 13.32
N PHE A 291 11.69 -13.69 12.20
CA PHE A 291 10.45 -12.97 11.96
C PHE A 291 9.41 -13.97 11.48
N GLU A 292 8.42 -14.30 12.31
CA GLU A 292 7.29 -15.11 11.86
C GLU A 292 6.30 -14.21 11.12
N TYR A 293 6.20 -14.45 9.82
CA TYR A 293 5.20 -13.84 8.95
C TYR A 293 4.84 -14.87 7.89
N GLU A 294 3.55 -15.04 7.65
CA GLU A 294 3.01 -15.92 6.62
C GLU A 294 1.87 -15.17 5.95
N VAL A 295 1.88 -15.15 4.62
CA VAL A 295 0.80 -14.56 3.83
C VAL A 295 -0.43 -15.45 3.97
N ASP A 296 -1.62 -14.86 4.16
CA ASP A 296 -2.87 -15.61 4.08
C ASP A 296 -3.12 -16.05 2.63
N PRO A 297 -3.04 -17.36 2.33
CA PRO A 297 -3.16 -17.83 0.95
C PRO A 297 -4.60 -17.80 0.44
N ASN A 298 -5.60 -17.78 1.34
CA ASN A 298 -6.97 -18.18 1.02
C ASN A 298 -7.65 -17.33 -0.06
N LEU A 299 -7.49 -16.01 -0.01
CA LEU A 299 -8.15 -15.11 -0.96
C LEU A 299 -7.33 -14.94 -2.25
N PRO A 300 -6.02 -14.65 -2.21
CA PRO A 300 -5.24 -14.49 -3.44
C PRO A 300 -5.13 -15.79 -4.26
N ASP A 301 -5.07 -16.98 -3.64
CA ASP A 301 -5.10 -18.27 -4.37
C ASP A 301 -6.37 -18.37 -5.21
N ARG A 302 -7.51 -18.02 -4.62
CA ARG A 302 -8.80 -18.03 -5.33
C ARG A 302 -8.81 -17.05 -6.50
N PHE A 303 -8.15 -15.90 -6.38
CA PHE A 303 -8.00 -14.96 -7.51
C PHE A 303 -7.08 -15.50 -8.60
N VAL A 304 -6.02 -16.24 -8.25
CA VAL A 304 -5.16 -16.92 -9.23
C VAL A 304 -5.93 -17.99 -9.97
N GLU A 305 -6.69 -18.84 -9.27
CA GLU A 305 -7.57 -19.84 -9.88
C GLU A 305 -8.61 -19.20 -10.81
N LEU A 306 -9.23 -18.09 -10.36
CA LEU A 306 -10.20 -17.36 -11.15
C LEU A 306 -9.57 -16.74 -12.41
N ALA A 307 -8.38 -16.15 -12.28
CA ALA A 307 -7.64 -15.61 -13.41
C ALA A 307 -7.36 -16.68 -14.48
N TYR A 308 -6.91 -17.87 -14.06
CA TYR A 308 -6.74 -19.00 -14.98
C TYR A 308 -8.06 -19.48 -15.59
N SER A 309 -9.15 -19.47 -14.83
CA SER A 309 -10.48 -19.84 -15.37
C SER A 309 -11.00 -18.87 -16.42
N PHE A 310 -10.50 -17.63 -16.44
CA PHE A 310 -10.78 -16.63 -17.48
C PHE A 310 -9.74 -16.62 -18.61
N ASP A 311 -8.89 -17.65 -18.69
CA ASP A 311 -7.72 -17.82 -19.58
C ASP A 311 -6.71 -16.64 -19.54
N LEU A 312 -6.46 -16.08 -18.36
CA LEU A 312 -5.32 -15.17 -18.17
C LEU A 312 -4.01 -15.96 -18.06
N GLU A 313 -3.15 -15.83 -19.07
CA GLU A 313 -1.84 -16.51 -19.13
C GLU A 313 -0.78 -15.79 -18.27
N LEU A 314 -0.96 -15.79 -16.94
CA LEU A 314 -0.13 -15.04 -15.98
C LEU A 314 1.39 -15.21 -16.19
N MET A 315 1.85 -16.45 -16.40
CA MET A 315 3.28 -16.74 -16.62
C MET A 315 3.82 -16.10 -17.90
N LYS A 316 3.06 -16.18 -19.00
CA LYS A 316 3.47 -15.64 -20.30
C LYS A 316 3.46 -14.11 -20.27
N ASN A 317 2.48 -13.52 -19.59
CA ASN A 317 2.41 -12.07 -19.43
C ASN A 317 3.60 -11.56 -18.60
N PHE A 318 3.96 -12.27 -17.52
CA PHE A 318 5.17 -11.97 -16.74
C PHE A 318 6.47 -12.05 -17.59
N GLN A 319 6.64 -13.11 -18.38
CA GLN A 319 7.82 -13.26 -19.25
C GLN A 319 7.88 -12.20 -20.35
N THR A 320 6.72 -11.86 -20.94
CA THR A 320 6.61 -10.80 -21.94
C THR A 320 6.97 -9.45 -21.34
N PHE A 321 6.49 -9.16 -20.12
CA PHE A 321 6.83 -7.94 -19.39
C PHE A 321 8.32 -7.77 -19.17
N ILE A 322 9.02 -8.83 -18.73
CA ILE A 322 10.48 -8.82 -18.56
C ILE A 322 11.20 -8.62 -19.89
N THR A 323 10.77 -9.33 -20.93
CA THR A 323 11.37 -9.21 -22.27
C THR A 323 11.26 -7.79 -22.80
N ASP A 324 10.10 -7.15 -22.61
CA ASP A 324 9.90 -5.76 -23.02
C ASP A 324 10.66 -4.77 -22.13
N ALA A 325 10.80 -5.05 -20.84
CA ALA A 325 11.64 -4.26 -19.94
C ALA A 325 13.10 -4.24 -20.42
N HIS A 326 13.64 -5.38 -20.85
CA HIS A 326 14.98 -5.43 -21.45
C HIS A 326 15.06 -4.62 -22.74
N LYS A 327 14.09 -4.74 -23.66
CA LYS A 327 14.06 -3.93 -24.90
C LYS A 327 14.08 -2.43 -24.62
N LEU A 328 13.46 -1.98 -23.54
CA LEU A 328 13.49 -0.58 -23.13
C LEU A 328 14.89 -0.13 -22.68
N LEU A 329 15.68 -1.02 -22.08
CA LEU A 329 16.99 -0.71 -21.49
C LEU A 329 18.18 -0.99 -22.41
N ILE A 330 18.02 -1.74 -23.51
CA ILE A 330 19.11 -2.12 -24.43
C ILE A 330 19.74 -0.96 -25.26
N PRO A 331 19.03 0.11 -25.69
CA PRO A 331 19.66 1.16 -26.48
C PRO A 331 20.35 2.20 -25.56
N ILE A 332 21.44 1.82 -24.91
CA ILE A 332 22.29 2.78 -24.18
C ILE A 332 23.36 3.28 -25.13
N ASP A 333 23.24 4.54 -25.54
CA ASP A 333 24.28 5.23 -26.29
C ASP A 333 25.48 5.50 -25.38
N ARG A 334 26.57 4.75 -25.59
CA ARG A 334 27.80 4.84 -24.80
C ARG A 334 28.59 6.13 -25.04
N THR A 335 28.16 6.99 -25.97
CA THR A 335 28.83 8.26 -26.28
C THR A 335 28.41 9.41 -25.37
N LYS A 336 27.34 9.24 -24.58
CA LYS A 336 26.77 10.26 -23.68
C LYS A 336 27.30 10.15 -22.26
N SER A 337 27.19 11.24 -21.49
CA SER A 337 27.57 11.26 -20.07
C SER A 337 26.64 10.37 -19.23
N THR A 338 27.10 9.93 -18.06
CA THR A 338 26.32 9.07 -17.15
C THR A 338 25.01 9.72 -16.69
N GLU A 339 25.01 11.04 -16.48
CA GLU A 339 23.83 11.81 -16.07
C GLU A 339 22.81 11.92 -17.21
N GLU A 340 23.27 12.19 -18.44
CA GLU A 340 22.39 12.22 -19.63
C GLU A 340 21.75 10.87 -19.90
N ILE A 341 22.51 9.78 -19.76
CA ILE A 341 21.99 8.42 -19.89
C ILE A 341 20.91 8.16 -18.85
N THR A 342 21.13 8.58 -17.61
CA THR A 342 20.16 8.42 -16.51
C THR A 342 18.88 9.19 -16.79
N GLY A 343 18.96 10.45 -17.22
CA GLY A 343 17.80 11.26 -17.58
C GLY A 343 16.97 10.67 -18.72
N ILE A 344 17.62 10.19 -19.79
CA ILE A 344 16.94 9.53 -20.92
C ILE A 344 16.23 8.25 -20.48
N ILE A 345 16.85 7.45 -19.61
CA ILE A 345 16.24 6.23 -19.08
C ILE A 345 15.00 6.57 -18.26
N PHE A 346 15.07 7.57 -17.38
CA PHE A 346 13.94 7.99 -16.56
C PHE A 346 12.77 8.45 -17.41
N GLU A 347 13.02 9.33 -18.39
CA GLU A 347 11.99 9.80 -19.32
C GLU A 347 11.33 8.63 -20.07
N LYS A 348 12.15 7.73 -20.63
CA LYS A 348 11.65 6.57 -21.38
C LYS A 348 10.81 5.63 -20.52
N LEU A 349 11.25 5.35 -19.29
CA LEU A 349 10.53 4.48 -18.37
C LEU A 349 9.23 5.12 -17.88
N VAL A 350 9.21 6.43 -17.62
CA VAL A 350 7.99 7.15 -17.24
C VAL A 350 6.97 7.17 -18.38
N ILE A 351 7.41 7.45 -19.61
CA ILE A 351 6.52 7.45 -20.79
C ILE A 351 5.95 6.05 -21.05
N ASP A 352 6.78 5.00 -20.96
CA ASP A 352 6.31 3.61 -21.08
C ASP A 352 5.32 3.27 -19.98
N TYR A 353 5.63 3.63 -18.73
CA TYR A 353 4.77 3.36 -17.59
C TYR A 353 3.40 4.00 -17.77
N GLN A 354 3.34 5.28 -18.14
CA GLN A 354 2.07 5.99 -18.38
C GLN A 354 1.23 5.38 -19.51
N LYS A 355 1.86 4.86 -20.57
CA LYS A 355 1.16 4.33 -21.74
C LYS A 355 0.74 2.88 -21.59
N ASN A 356 1.59 2.05 -20.98
CA ASN A 356 1.51 0.60 -21.07
C ASN A 356 1.32 -0.10 -19.71
N VAL A 357 1.62 0.56 -18.59
CA VAL A 357 1.59 -0.07 -17.25
C VAL A 357 0.54 0.57 -16.34
N PHE A 358 0.46 1.89 -16.32
CA PHE A 358 -0.54 2.68 -15.63
C PHE A 358 -1.85 2.66 -16.43
N ALA A 359 -2.58 1.55 -16.33
CA ALA A 359 -3.93 1.44 -16.86
C ALA A 359 -4.94 1.54 -15.72
N SER A 360 -5.91 2.44 -15.86
CA SER A 360 -7.13 2.48 -15.05
C SER A 360 -8.30 2.28 -16.00
N ILE A 361 -9.18 1.32 -15.70
CA ILE A 361 -10.44 1.14 -16.43
C ILE A 361 -11.31 2.41 -16.45
N VAL A 362 -11.11 3.33 -15.50
CA VAL A 362 -11.94 4.53 -15.31
C VAL A 362 -11.52 5.72 -16.18
N ASN A 363 -10.42 5.63 -16.94
CA ASN A 363 -10.09 6.73 -17.85
C ASN A 363 -11.15 6.81 -18.96
N SER A 364 -11.93 7.88 -18.95
CA SER A 364 -13.01 8.19 -19.91
C SER A 364 -12.57 8.16 -21.39
N ASP A 365 -11.27 8.24 -21.64
CA ASP A 365 -10.66 8.22 -22.97
C ASP A 365 -10.21 6.82 -23.44
N MET A 366 -10.36 5.79 -22.60
CA MET A 366 -10.00 4.41 -22.95
C MET A 366 -10.99 3.83 -23.96
N LYS A 367 -10.58 3.77 -25.23
CA LYS A 367 -11.32 3.08 -26.31
C LYS A 367 -11.37 1.56 -26.14
N GLU A 368 -10.62 0.99 -25.19
CA GLU A 368 -10.49 -0.44 -24.97
C GLU A 368 -10.42 -0.76 -23.47
N ILE A 369 -11.10 -1.84 -23.06
CA ILE A 369 -10.99 -2.41 -21.70
C ILE A 369 -9.68 -3.18 -21.66
N LYS A 370 -8.74 -2.74 -20.82
CA LYS A 370 -7.44 -3.39 -20.65
C LYS A 370 -7.29 -4.01 -19.27
N ASP A 371 -6.72 -5.20 -19.26
CA ASP A 371 -6.31 -5.90 -18.05
C ASP A 371 -5.15 -5.13 -17.38
N SER A 372 -5.12 -5.11 -16.04
CA SER A 372 -4.06 -4.43 -15.31
C SER A 372 -2.79 -5.28 -15.27
N VAL A 373 -1.74 -4.82 -15.98
CA VAL A 373 -0.43 -5.48 -16.02
C VAL A 373 0.14 -5.68 -14.61
N ILE A 374 0.03 -4.67 -13.74
CA ILE A 374 0.56 -4.76 -12.37
C ILE A 374 -0.13 -5.87 -11.58
N ALA A 375 -1.44 -6.02 -11.71
CA ALA A 375 -2.17 -7.08 -11.02
C ALA A 375 -1.80 -8.47 -11.52
N GLU A 376 -1.61 -8.64 -12.83
CA GLU A 376 -1.13 -9.91 -13.38
C GLU A 376 0.25 -10.29 -12.82
N LEU A 377 1.16 -9.30 -12.69
CA LEU A 377 2.47 -9.51 -12.06
C LEU A 377 2.32 -9.90 -10.58
N ILE A 378 1.42 -9.24 -9.83
CA ILE A 378 1.14 -9.55 -8.42
C ILE A 378 0.58 -10.97 -8.27
N LEU A 379 -0.42 -11.35 -9.07
CA LEU A 379 -1.04 -12.67 -9.05
C LEU A 379 -0.04 -13.77 -9.43
N TYR A 380 0.78 -13.55 -10.44
CA TYR A 380 1.85 -14.48 -10.78
C TYR A 380 2.87 -14.61 -9.65
N THR A 381 3.25 -13.49 -9.03
CA THR A 381 4.17 -13.51 -7.88
C THR A 381 3.61 -14.30 -6.72
N HIS A 382 2.32 -14.14 -6.41
CA HIS A 382 1.61 -14.94 -5.41
C HIS A 382 1.72 -16.45 -5.71
N SER A 383 1.43 -16.86 -6.94
CA SER A 383 1.49 -18.27 -7.35
C SER A 383 2.89 -18.89 -7.13
N VAL A 384 3.95 -18.11 -7.35
CA VAL A 384 5.34 -18.56 -7.15
C VAL A 384 5.72 -18.53 -5.66
N ALA A 385 5.29 -17.51 -4.91
CA ALA A 385 5.58 -17.41 -3.49
C ALA A 385 4.96 -18.58 -2.69
N MET A 386 3.70 -18.94 -2.99
CA MET A 386 2.96 -19.96 -2.24
C MET A 386 3.44 -21.38 -2.52
N THR A 387 3.85 -21.69 -3.75
CA THR A 387 4.39 -23.03 -4.08
C THR A 387 5.68 -23.34 -3.33
N LYS A 388 6.43 -22.30 -2.91
CA LYS A 388 7.75 -22.41 -2.26
C LYS A 388 8.75 -23.24 -3.09
N GLU A 389 8.49 -23.38 -4.40
CA GLU A 389 9.33 -24.10 -5.36
C GLU A 389 10.25 -23.13 -6.10
N PHE A 390 11.36 -22.74 -5.46
CA PHE A 390 12.28 -21.73 -6.00
C PHE A 390 13.18 -22.20 -7.16
N ASN A 391 12.94 -23.41 -7.69
CA ASN A 391 13.66 -23.96 -8.84
C ASN A 391 13.18 -23.39 -10.17
N LYS A 392 11.92 -22.92 -10.23
CA LYS A 392 11.27 -22.36 -11.42
C LYS A 392 10.35 -21.22 -10.99
N PRO A 393 10.21 -20.13 -11.77
CA PRO A 393 10.93 -19.82 -13.00
C PRO A 393 12.42 -19.51 -12.75
N THR A 394 13.25 -19.61 -13.79
CA THR A 394 14.64 -19.15 -13.73
C THR A 394 14.70 -17.65 -13.98
N MET A 395 15.26 -16.90 -13.03
CA MET A 395 15.43 -15.45 -13.12
C MET A 395 16.92 -15.10 -13.05
N THR A 396 17.36 -14.17 -13.89
CA THR A 396 18.72 -13.61 -13.82
C THR A 396 18.72 -12.27 -13.08
N ILE A 397 19.89 -11.81 -12.63
CA ILE A 397 20.04 -10.48 -12.01
C ILE A 397 19.61 -9.37 -12.98
N ALA A 398 19.90 -9.56 -14.28
CA ALA A 398 19.50 -8.61 -15.30
C ALA A 398 17.97 -8.52 -15.46
N ASP A 399 17.26 -9.65 -15.33
CA ASP A 399 15.79 -9.68 -15.39
C ASP A 399 15.16 -8.92 -14.22
N VAL A 400 15.65 -9.17 -13.00
CA VAL A 400 15.18 -8.45 -11.81
C VAL A 400 15.50 -6.97 -11.87
N LEU A 401 16.70 -6.61 -12.36
CA LEU A 401 17.07 -5.22 -12.54
C LEU A 401 16.11 -4.55 -13.52
N ALA A 402 15.85 -5.16 -14.68
CA ALA A 402 14.94 -4.61 -15.68
C ALA A 402 13.51 -4.44 -15.12
N LEU A 403 13.02 -5.45 -14.40
CA LEU A 403 11.73 -5.42 -13.70
C LEU A 403 11.67 -4.26 -12.68
N THR A 404 12.71 -4.14 -11.85
CA THR A 404 12.79 -3.13 -10.78
C THR A 404 12.83 -1.73 -11.37
N LEU A 405 13.67 -1.49 -12.37
CA LEU A 405 13.77 -0.17 -13.00
C LEU A 405 12.45 0.23 -13.64
N ARG A 406 11.82 -0.67 -14.41
CA ARG A 406 10.56 -0.38 -15.10
C ARG A 406 9.40 -0.05 -14.16
N LEU A 407 9.40 -0.63 -12.96
CA LEU A 407 8.30 -0.46 -12.00
C LEU A 407 8.55 0.61 -10.93
N ILE A 408 9.80 0.81 -10.48
CA ILE A 408 10.12 1.70 -9.36
C ILE A 408 10.56 3.09 -9.81
N VAL A 409 11.27 3.23 -10.95
CA VAL A 409 11.71 4.55 -11.44
C VAL A 409 10.53 5.53 -11.62
N PRO A 410 9.38 5.13 -12.22
CA PRO A 410 8.23 6.02 -12.31
C PRO A 410 7.71 6.50 -10.95
N GLN A 411 7.75 5.64 -9.92
CA GLN A 411 7.33 5.99 -8.55
C GLN A 411 8.28 7.01 -7.89
N MET A 412 9.56 7.00 -8.26
CA MET A 412 10.53 8.01 -7.80
C MET A 412 10.24 9.39 -8.40
N VAL A 413 9.69 9.43 -9.61
CA VAL A 413 9.42 10.69 -10.34
C VAL A 413 8.08 11.31 -9.92
N SER A 414 7.05 10.49 -9.66
CA SER A 414 5.72 10.99 -9.31
C SER A 414 5.09 10.22 -8.14
N PRO A 415 4.60 10.93 -7.10
CA PRO A 415 3.92 10.28 -5.97
C PRO A 415 2.61 9.59 -6.38
N LEU A 416 2.01 9.97 -7.51
CA LEU A 416 0.79 9.35 -8.05
C LEU A 416 0.98 7.89 -8.45
N PHE A 417 2.23 7.47 -8.72
CA PHE A 417 2.55 6.11 -9.13
C PHE A 417 2.97 5.21 -7.98
N ILE A 418 3.09 5.75 -6.75
CA ILE A 418 3.51 4.98 -5.58
C ILE A 418 2.51 3.84 -5.35
N ASN A 419 3.03 2.61 -5.33
CA ASN A 419 2.26 1.41 -5.07
C ASN A 419 3.08 0.48 -4.17
N PHE A 420 2.60 0.26 -2.95
CA PHE A 420 3.31 -0.52 -1.94
C PHE A 420 3.33 -2.03 -2.27
N GLY A 421 2.27 -2.56 -2.87
CA GLY A 421 2.25 -3.94 -3.37
C GLY A 421 3.29 -4.20 -4.45
N VAL A 422 3.54 -3.23 -5.34
CA VAL A 422 4.62 -3.32 -6.34
C VAL A 422 6.00 -3.33 -5.67
N ALA A 423 6.20 -2.51 -4.64
CA ALA A 423 7.46 -2.51 -3.89
C ALA A 423 7.72 -3.86 -3.21
N ASP A 424 6.71 -4.44 -2.55
CA ASP A 424 6.78 -5.79 -1.95
C ASP A 424 7.09 -6.87 -2.99
N MET A 425 6.38 -6.85 -4.13
CA MET A 425 6.60 -7.77 -5.25
C MET A 425 8.03 -7.71 -5.80
N VAL A 426 8.55 -6.49 -6.04
CA VAL A 426 9.91 -6.30 -6.55
C VAL A 426 10.95 -6.82 -5.55
N VAL A 427 10.79 -6.50 -4.27
CA VAL A 427 11.70 -6.98 -3.22
C VAL A 427 11.68 -8.52 -3.11
N PHE A 428 10.51 -9.14 -3.25
CA PHE A 428 10.39 -10.60 -3.33
C PHE A 428 11.23 -11.17 -4.47
N TRP A 429 11.10 -10.64 -5.69
CA TRP A 429 11.84 -11.16 -6.86
C TRP A 429 13.35 -10.96 -6.75
N ILE A 430 13.81 -9.90 -6.08
CA ILE A 430 15.23 -9.72 -5.77
C ILE A 430 15.72 -10.82 -4.82
N TRP A 431 15.01 -11.08 -3.73
CA TRP A 431 15.36 -12.17 -2.80
C TRP A 431 15.33 -13.54 -3.47
N PHE A 432 14.26 -13.83 -4.22
CA PHE A 432 14.08 -15.06 -4.98
C PHE A 432 15.29 -15.34 -5.87
N THR A 433 15.71 -14.34 -6.64
CA THR A 433 16.81 -14.47 -7.61
C THR A 433 18.15 -14.64 -6.93
N LEU A 434 18.41 -13.90 -5.84
CA LEU A 434 19.63 -14.08 -5.05
C LEU A 434 19.71 -15.49 -4.45
N TYR A 435 18.62 -16.00 -3.89
CA TYR A 435 18.55 -17.36 -3.35
C TYR A 435 18.81 -18.40 -4.44
N GLN A 436 18.13 -18.27 -5.59
CA GLN A 436 18.23 -19.20 -6.70
C GLN A 436 19.66 -19.26 -7.26
N LEU A 437 20.31 -18.11 -7.45
CA LEU A 437 21.66 -18.08 -8.01
C LEU A 437 22.73 -18.54 -7.01
N GLN A 438 22.56 -18.27 -5.71
CA GLN A 438 23.53 -18.66 -4.68
C GLN A 438 23.47 -20.15 -4.33
N LYS A 439 22.27 -20.69 -4.11
CA LYS A 439 22.12 -22.07 -3.62
C LYS A 439 21.89 -23.11 -4.72
N LEU A 440 21.15 -22.76 -5.77
CA LEU A 440 20.72 -23.74 -6.77
C LEU A 440 21.66 -23.80 -7.98
N HIS A 441 22.12 -22.65 -8.48
CA HIS A 441 22.91 -22.62 -9.73
C HIS A 441 24.42 -22.40 -9.54
N GLN A 442 24.88 -22.04 -8.33
CA GLN A 442 26.30 -21.81 -8.00
C GLN A 442 27.06 -20.95 -9.03
N HIS A 443 26.35 -20.04 -9.70
CA HIS A 443 26.98 -19.14 -10.66
C HIS A 443 27.77 -18.07 -9.91
N ASN A 444 28.91 -17.63 -10.47
CA ASN A 444 29.64 -16.48 -9.94
C ASN A 444 28.77 -15.22 -10.10
N LEU A 445 28.02 -14.92 -9.05
CA LEU A 445 27.09 -13.81 -8.93
C LEU A 445 27.78 -12.48 -9.26
N THR A 446 29.02 -12.33 -8.81
CA THR A 446 29.90 -11.20 -9.09
C THR A 446 30.12 -10.99 -10.59
N MET A 447 30.35 -12.06 -11.37
CA MET A 447 30.56 -11.95 -12.82
C MET A 447 29.29 -11.53 -13.57
N GLN A 448 28.10 -11.87 -13.07
CA GLN A 448 26.85 -11.41 -13.69
C GLN A 448 26.61 -9.93 -13.41
N ILE A 449 26.93 -9.47 -12.20
CA ILE A 449 26.80 -8.06 -11.82
C ILE A 449 27.79 -7.20 -12.61
N GLU A 450 29.02 -7.65 -12.81
CA GLU A 450 30.04 -6.94 -13.60
C GLU A 450 29.65 -6.75 -15.08
N ARG A 451 28.77 -7.61 -15.62
CA ARG A 451 28.27 -7.49 -16.99
C ARG A 451 27.21 -6.39 -17.16
N ILE A 452 26.61 -5.93 -16.06
CA ILE A 452 25.57 -4.92 -16.09
C ILE A 452 26.23 -3.54 -16.24
N PRO A 453 25.71 -2.67 -17.14
CA PRO A 453 26.19 -1.29 -17.25
C PRO A 453 26.12 -0.55 -15.90
N LYS A 454 27.22 0.08 -15.49
CA LYS A 454 27.30 0.83 -14.23
C LYS A 454 26.12 1.80 -14.00
N PRO A 455 25.69 2.62 -14.98
CA PRO A 455 24.59 3.56 -14.77
C PRO A 455 23.29 2.85 -14.38
N LEU A 456 22.97 1.73 -15.03
CA LEU A 456 21.77 0.95 -14.72
C LEU A 456 21.81 0.36 -13.31
N PHE A 457 22.99 -0.13 -12.89
CA PHE A 457 23.15 -0.72 -11.58
C PHE A 457 23.10 0.33 -10.46
N THR A 458 23.62 1.54 -10.69
CA THR A 458 23.48 2.66 -9.74
C THR A 458 22.01 3.05 -9.56
N ILE A 459 21.24 3.18 -10.65
CA ILE A 459 19.79 3.46 -10.57
C ILE A 459 19.08 2.32 -9.82
N PHE A 460 19.46 1.07 -10.04
CA PHE A 460 18.89 -0.06 -9.33
C PHE A 460 19.11 0.02 -7.81
N LEU A 461 20.31 0.41 -7.36
CA LEU A 461 20.58 0.66 -5.93
C LEU A 461 19.77 1.84 -5.39
N GLN A 462 19.62 2.92 -6.17
CA GLN A 462 18.76 4.05 -5.82
C GLN A 462 17.29 3.66 -5.70
N CYS A 463 16.79 2.76 -6.57
CA CYS A 463 15.43 2.21 -6.46
C CYS A 463 15.22 1.43 -5.15
N ILE A 464 16.21 0.61 -4.75
CA ILE A 464 16.15 -0.11 -3.46
C ILE A 464 16.13 0.90 -2.30
N LEU A 465 16.98 1.94 -2.35
CA LEU A 465 17.01 3.00 -1.34
C LEU A 465 15.66 3.73 -1.25
N PHE A 466 15.06 4.03 -2.40
CA PHE A 466 13.73 4.64 -2.48
C PHE A 466 12.65 3.74 -1.84
N VAL A 467 12.66 2.43 -2.09
CA VAL A 467 11.74 1.48 -1.44
C VAL A 467 11.93 1.48 0.08
N ILE A 468 13.16 1.63 0.57
CA ILE A 468 13.40 1.79 2.02
C ILE A 468 12.79 3.11 2.50
N ILE A 469 12.93 4.21 1.77
CA ILE A 469 12.41 5.52 2.21
C ILE A 469 10.87 5.52 2.24
N THR A 470 10.23 5.02 1.19
CA THR A 470 8.76 5.06 1.04
C THR A 470 8.05 3.97 1.84
N GLY A 471 8.62 2.76 1.91
CA GLY A 471 7.99 1.62 2.59
C GLY A 471 8.25 1.53 4.09
N ALA A 472 9.21 2.28 4.64
CA ALA A 472 9.70 2.04 6.00
C ALA A 472 9.11 2.91 7.11
N LYS A 473 8.38 4.00 6.81
CA LYS A 473 7.89 4.89 7.87
C LYS A 473 6.97 4.18 8.86
N GLU A 474 6.19 3.20 8.39
CA GLU A 474 5.15 2.52 9.19
C GLU A 474 5.46 1.03 9.45
N LYS A 475 6.47 0.46 8.78
CA LYS A 475 6.76 -0.99 8.83
C LYS A 475 8.24 -1.27 9.15
N PRO A 476 8.67 -1.26 10.43
CA PRO A 476 10.07 -1.42 10.82
C PRO A 476 10.66 -2.78 10.43
N LYS A 477 9.85 -3.86 10.45
CA LYS A 477 10.28 -5.20 10.01
C LYS A 477 10.62 -5.24 8.51
N PHE A 478 9.77 -4.60 7.69
CA PHE A 478 9.99 -4.49 6.24
C PHE A 478 11.26 -3.68 5.96
N ARG A 479 11.46 -2.55 6.66
CA ARG A 479 12.68 -1.74 6.58
C ARG A 479 13.94 -2.57 6.84
N PHE A 480 13.94 -3.36 7.92
CA PHE A 480 15.05 -4.22 8.29
C PHE A 480 15.37 -5.25 7.19
N MET A 481 14.35 -5.91 6.65
CA MET A 481 14.51 -6.88 5.57
C MET A 481 15.12 -6.23 4.31
N VAL A 482 14.63 -5.06 3.88
CA VAL A 482 15.17 -4.40 2.67
C VAL A 482 16.59 -3.86 2.90
N LEU A 483 16.92 -3.38 4.10
CA LEU A 483 18.30 -3.02 4.46
C LEU A 483 19.24 -4.25 4.45
N THR A 484 18.74 -5.40 4.91
CA THR A 484 19.47 -6.68 4.82
C THR A 484 19.76 -7.04 3.37
N LEU A 485 18.76 -6.88 2.50
CA LEU A 485 18.87 -7.12 1.07
C LEU A 485 19.90 -6.19 0.41
N LEU A 486 19.82 -4.88 0.69
CA LEU A 486 20.76 -3.89 0.19
C LEU A 486 22.20 -4.24 0.61
N THR A 487 22.40 -4.61 1.88
CA THR A 487 23.71 -5.02 2.39
C THR A 487 24.25 -6.25 1.65
N LYS A 488 23.41 -7.26 1.41
CA LYS A 488 23.78 -8.47 0.64
C LYS A 488 24.22 -8.12 -0.78
N ILE A 489 23.51 -7.21 -1.44
CA ILE A 489 23.85 -6.77 -2.80
C ILE A 489 25.17 -6.01 -2.81
N LEU A 490 25.36 -5.07 -1.89
CA LEU A 490 26.58 -4.26 -1.80
C LEU A 490 27.84 -5.11 -1.59
N ILE A 491 27.77 -6.18 -0.78
CA ILE A 491 28.89 -7.13 -0.61
C ILE A 491 29.34 -7.74 -1.94
N LEU A 492 28.41 -7.95 -2.87
CA LEU A 492 28.69 -8.56 -4.17
C LEU A 492 29.31 -7.58 -5.18
N CYS A 493 29.26 -6.27 -4.92
CA CYS A 493 29.69 -5.21 -5.84
C CYS A 493 30.46 -4.07 -5.14
N PRO A 494 31.65 -4.34 -4.59
CA PRO A 494 32.36 -3.37 -3.75
C PRO A 494 32.76 -2.06 -4.45
N GLY A 495 33.07 -2.10 -5.75
CA GLY A 495 33.45 -0.92 -6.52
C GLY A 495 32.32 0.10 -6.67
N ILE A 496 31.21 -0.32 -7.31
CA ILE A 496 30.03 0.54 -7.52
C ILE A 496 29.34 0.85 -6.18
N GLY A 497 29.36 -0.10 -5.25
CA GLY A 497 28.72 0.05 -3.95
C GLY A 497 29.34 1.15 -3.09
N TYR A 498 30.66 1.37 -3.15
CA TYR A 498 31.29 2.48 -2.41
C TYR A 498 30.89 3.84 -3.00
N GLU A 499 30.98 4.01 -4.33
CA GLU A 499 30.57 5.24 -5.02
C GLU A 499 29.11 5.58 -4.70
N PHE A 500 28.23 4.57 -4.72
CA PHE A 500 26.82 4.73 -4.36
C PHE A 500 26.60 5.17 -2.89
N ILE A 501 27.33 4.58 -1.93
CA ILE A 501 27.22 4.96 -0.51
C ILE A 501 27.66 6.41 -0.32
N LYS A 502 28.79 6.81 -0.92
CA LYS A 502 29.31 8.16 -0.85
C LYS A 502 28.29 9.17 -1.41
N ASP A 503 27.85 8.96 -2.65
CA ASP A 503 26.85 9.81 -3.31
C ASP A 503 25.55 9.92 -2.50
N SER A 504 25.08 8.80 -1.94
CA SER A 504 23.86 8.77 -1.13
C SER A 504 24.01 9.49 0.22
N LEU A 505 25.21 9.54 0.81
CA LEU A 505 25.43 10.29 2.06
C LEU A 505 25.58 11.79 1.81
N GLU A 506 26.17 12.18 0.68
CA GLU A 506 26.38 13.58 0.28
C GLU A 506 25.09 14.22 -0.25
N ASN A 507 24.38 13.55 -1.17
CA ASN A 507 23.35 14.16 -2.01
C ASN A 507 21.90 13.74 -1.66
N CYS A 508 21.69 12.74 -0.79
CA CYS A 508 20.34 12.29 -0.47
C CYS A 508 19.59 13.29 0.44
N PRO A 509 18.38 13.75 0.06
CA PRO A 509 17.62 14.72 0.86
C PRO A 509 16.93 14.09 2.10
N TYR A 510 16.91 12.76 2.21
CA TYR A 510 16.19 12.05 3.27
C TYR A 510 17.10 11.70 4.44
N GLU A 511 17.16 12.56 5.46
CA GLU A 511 18.10 12.40 6.57
C GLU A 511 17.94 11.07 7.34
N ALA A 512 16.70 10.58 7.48
CA ALA A 512 16.38 9.35 8.19
C ALA A 512 17.03 8.08 7.60
N ILE A 513 17.54 8.13 6.37
CA ILE A 513 18.22 6.98 5.74
C ILE A 513 19.75 7.00 5.92
N LYS A 514 20.35 8.18 6.17
CA LYS A 514 21.81 8.33 6.27
C LYS A 514 22.37 7.51 7.42
N SER A 515 21.77 7.60 8.61
CA SER A 515 22.18 6.81 9.79
C SER A 515 22.14 5.28 9.56
N PRO A 516 21.04 4.68 9.05
CA PRO A 516 21.03 3.27 8.65
C PRO A 516 22.06 2.92 7.56
N LEU A 517 22.27 3.79 6.57
CA LEU A 517 23.22 3.55 5.49
C LEU A 517 24.68 3.56 6.00
N ILE A 518 25.01 4.43 6.96
CA ILE A 518 26.28 4.41 7.68
C ILE A 518 26.43 3.10 8.46
N GLY A 519 25.33 2.61 9.04
CA GLY A 519 25.27 1.28 9.65
C GLY A 519 25.62 0.17 8.65
N VAL A 520 25.04 0.20 7.45
CA VAL A 520 25.39 -0.74 6.37
C VAL A 520 26.87 -0.62 6.01
N TYR A 521 27.39 0.60 5.85
CA TYR A 521 28.79 0.83 5.52
C TYR A 521 29.74 0.29 6.60
N LYS A 522 29.40 0.48 7.88
CA LYS A 522 30.11 -0.11 9.02
C LYS A 522 30.19 -1.63 8.91
N GLU A 523 29.08 -2.30 8.59
CA GLU A 523 29.06 -3.75 8.42
C GLU A 523 29.93 -4.22 7.25
N LEU A 524 29.90 -3.49 6.14
CA LEU A 524 30.73 -3.79 4.95
C LEU A 524 32.23 -3.68 5.25
N LEU A 525 32.65 -2.71 6.07
CA LEU A 525 34.05 -2.53 6.48
C LEU A 525 34.53 -3.58 7.50
N LEU A 526 33.64 -4.06 8.37
CA LEU A 526 33.99 -4.96 9.47
C LEU A 526 33.90 -6.45 9.14
N LYS A 527 33.02 -6.87 8.22
CA LYS A 527 32.82 -8.28 7.88
C LYS A 527 33.75 -8.75 6.76
N ASN A 528 34.45 -9.86 6.99
CA ASN A 528 35.20 -10.56 5.94
C ASN A 528 34.22 -11.10 4.89
N SER A 529 34.40 -10.65 3.65
CA SER A 529 33.46 -10.70 2.52
C SER A 529 33.21 -12.08 1.88
N THR A 530 33.24 -13.17 2.65
CA THR A 530 33.23 -14.53 2.06
C THR A 530 31.94 -15.32 2.27
N ASN A 531 31.01 -14.88 3.13
CA ASN A 531 29.74 -15.60 3.30
C ASN A 531 28.54 -14.65 3.39
N VAL A 532 27.82 -14.52 2.27
CA VAL A 532 26.58 -13.73 2.13
C VAL A 532 25.47 -14.22 3.08
N ASP A 533 25.56 -15.47 3.55
CA ASP A 533 24.63 -16.05 4.51
C ASP A 533 25.00 -15.81 5.98
N ALA A 534 26.22 -15.34 6.28
CA ALA A 534 26.67 -15.08 7.65
C ALA A 534 26.32 -13.66 8.15
N ILE A 535 25.55 -12.89 7.37
CA ILE A 535 25.20 -11.50 7.72
C ILE A 535 24.13 -11.50 8.81
N ASN A 536 24.57 -11.45 10.06
CA ASN A 536 23.72 -11.11 11.18
C ASN A 536 23.70 -9.57 11.34
N LEU A 537 22.58 -8.90 11.01
CA LEU A 537 22.42 -7.44 11.09
C LEU A 537 22.07 -6.92 12.51
N GLU A 538 22.09 -7.79 13.51
CA GLU A 538 21.88 -7.45 14.93
C GLU A 538 22.91 -6.43 15.50
N SER A 539 24.05 -6.23 14.85
CA SER A 539 25.03 -5.20 15.23
C SER A 539 24.59 -3.76 14.97
N LEU A 540 23.52 -3.56 14.19
CA LEU A 540 22.79 -2.29 14.08
C LEU A 540 21.83 -2.15 15.27
N LYS A 541 22.40 -1.87 16.45
CA LYS A 541 21.63 -1.61 17.67
C LYS A 541 20.72 -0.38 17.48
N ILE A 542 19.45 -0.61 17.19
CA ILE A 542 18.38 0.23 17.74
C ILE A 542 18.30 -0.18 19.21
N SER A 543 18.65 0.74 20.10
CA SER A 543 18.84 0.49 21.52
C SER A 543 17.58 -0.10 22.17
N ASN A 544 17.66 -1.36 22.59
CA ASN A 544 17.04 -1.83 23.83
C ASN A 544 18.07 -2.72 24.54
N GLY A 545 18.39 -2.34 25.77
CA GLY A 545 19.39 -3.01 26.59
C GLY A 545 18.90 -4.39 27.01
N ASP A 546 19.80 -5.37 26.95
CA ASP A 546 20.09 -6.18 28.12
C ASP A 546 21.38 -6.98 27.96
N ASN A 547 22.15 -6.98 29.04
CA ASN A 547 23.38 -7.74 29.21
C ASN A 547 23.03 -9.19 29.58
N ASN A 548 23.68 -10.17 28.94
CA ASN A 548 24.07 -11.38 29.67
C ASN A 548 25.25 -12.13 29.01
N LYS A 549 26.20 -12.51 29.86
CA LYS A 549 27.44 -13.25 29.56
C LYS A 549 27.20 -14.76 29.62
N SER A 550 27.81 -15.52 28.71
CA SER A 550 28.35 -16.89 28.88
C SER A 550 28.75 -17.43 27.50
N ALA A 551 29.58 -18.46 27.31
CA ALA A 551 30.80 -18.96 27.93
C ALA A 551 31.42 -19.94 26.90
N GLY A 552 32.75 -19.98 26.78
CA GLY A 552 33.56 -21.10 26.24
C GLY A 552 33.35 -21.57 24.78
N ALA A 553 34.21 -21.15 23.86
CA ALA A 553 34.39 -21.80 22.54
C ALA A 553 35.83 -22.36 22.39
N PRO A 554 36.00 -23.55 21.78
CA PRO A 554 37.30 -24.20 21.57
C PRO A 554 38.18 -23.46 20.54
N PRO A 555 39.51 -23.71 20.49
CA PRO A 555 40.45 -22.82 19.81
C PRO A 555 40.26 -22.82 18.28
N PRO A 556 40.38 -21.64 17.63
CA PRO A 556 40.12 -21.48 16.20
C PRO A 556 41.28 -22.05 15.36
N LEU A 557 40.92 -22.76 14.29
CA LEU A 557 41.83 -23.11 13.20
C LEU A 557 42.40 -21.83 12.54
N PRO A 558 43.62 -21.87 11.99
CA PRO A 558 44.27 -20.68 11.45
C PRO A 558 43.43 -20.03 10.33
N PRO A 559 43.29 -18.69 10.36
CA PRO A 559 42.49 -17.98 9.37
C PRO A 559 43.10 -18.15 7.98
N ARG A 560 42.28 -18.56 7.01
CA ARG A 560 42.61 -18.39 5.58
C ARG A 560 42.70 -16.89 5.32
N ASP A 561 43.82 -16.42 4.77
CA ASP A 561 43.98 -15.04 4.30
C ASP A 561 42.93 -14.75 3.21
N THR A 562 41.82 -14.13 3.62
CA THR A 562 40.77 -13.67 2.71
C THR A 562 40.72 -12.15 2.81
N LYS A 563 41.19 -11.46 1.77
CA LYS A 563 41.18 -9.99 1.68
C LYS A 563 39.75 -9.44 1.78
N PRO A 564 39.48 -8.37 2.55
CA PRO A 564 38.17 -7.73 2.62
C PRO A 564 37.75 -7.11 1.28
N GLY A 565 36.50 -7.30 0.86
CA GLY A 565 35.95 -6.64 -0.35
C GLY A 565 35.85 -5.11 -0.24
N TYR A 566 35.74 -4.56 0.98
CA TYR A 566 35.71 -3.13 1.27
C TYR A 566 36.91 -2.72 2.13
N GLU A 567 38.13 -2.91 1.63
CA GLU A 567 39.31 -2.39 2.33
C GLU A 567 39.23 -0.86 2.48
N LEU A 568 39.52 -0.37 3.70
CA LEU A 568 39.66 1.04 4.01
C LEU A 568 40.97 1.52 3.39
N THR A 569 40.92 2.51 2.51
CA THR A 569 42.09 3.18 1.93
C THR A 569 42.22 4.60 2.50
N ASN A 570 43.37 5.25 2.30
CA ASN A 570 43.55 6.64 2.74
C ASN A 570 42.51 7.58 2.12
N GLU A 571 42.19 7.41 0.83
CA GLU A 571 41.17 8.19 0.12
C GLU A 571 39.78 8.04 0.77
N LYS A 572 39.39 6.81 1.12
CA LYS A 572 38.12 6.54 1.81
C LYS A 572 38.06 7.09 3.22
N LEU A 573 39.21 7.22 3.88
CA LEU A 573 39.30 7.84 5.20
C LEU A 573 39.17 9.36 5.10
N ASP A 574 39.82 9.99 4.12
CA ASP A 574 39.67 11.42 3.87
C ASP A 574 38.22 11.76 3.50
N ASP A 575 37.56 10.95 2.66
CA ASP A 575 36.13 11.06 2.35
C ASP A 575 35.25 10.97 3.63
N LEU A 576 35.55 10.02 4.53
CA LEU A 576 34.81 9.86 5.78
C LEU A 576 34.97 11.07 6.71
N LEU A 577 36.17 11.68 6.76
CA LEU A 577 36.42 12.88 7.55
C LEU A 577 35.66 14.08 6.99
N ALA A 578 35.67 14.26 5.66
CA ALA A 578 34.87 15.30 5.01
C ALA A 578 33.37 15.16 5.30
N LEU A 579 32.84 13.93 5.30
CA LEU A 579 31.44 13.66 5.67
C LEU A 579 31.15 14.03 7.14
N ILE A 580 32.10 13.86 8.04
CA ILE A 580 31.96 14.24 9.45
C ILE A 580 31.93 15.77 9.59
N GLU A 581 32.82 16.48 8.90
CA GLU A 581 32.84 17.95 8.92
C GLU A 581 31.55 18.56 8.38
N VAL A 582 31.00 18.01 7.28
CA VAL A 582 29.70 18.42 6.75
C VAL A 582 28.59 18.12 7.75
N ALA A 583 28.53 16.90 8.29
CA ALA A 583 27.50 16.51 9.27
C ALA A 583 27.59 17.31 10.58
N GLU A 584 28.79 17.71 11.00
CA GLU A 584 29.03 18.63 12.10
C GLU A 584 28.41 20.00 11.81
N SER A 585 28.73 20.58 10.65
CA SER A 585 28.20 21.89 10.26
C SER A 585 26.68 21.92 10.11
N GLU A 586 26.06 20.80 9.70
CA GLU A 586 24.60 20.68 9.58
C GLU A 586 23.90 20.40 10.92
N ALA A 587 24.55 19.68 11.84
CA ALA A 587 23.97 19.32 13.13
C ALA A 587 24.07 20.45 14.17
N PHE A 588 25.09 21.29 14.08
CA PHE A 588 25.36 22.39 15.02
C PHE A 588 25.07 23.74 14.36
N VAL A 589 23.87 24.29 14.59
CA VAL A 589 23.39 25.55 13.99
C VAL A 589 23.06 26.55 15.09
N ASP A 590 23.63 27.76 15.01
CA ASP A 590 23.33 28.90 15.90
C ASP A 590 23.29 28.52 17.40
N ASP A 591 24.33 27.86 17.89
CA ASP A 591 24.47 27.39 19.29
C ASP A 591 23.41 26.37 19.75
N SER A 592 22.73 25.70 18.81
CA SER A 592 21.73 24.65 19.05
C SER A 592 22.05 23.37 18.25
N ILE A 593 21.44 22.24 18.64
CA ILE A 593 21.57 20.96 17.93
C ILE A 593 20.29 20.70 17.14
N ASP A 594 20.40 20.46 15.83
CA ASP A 594 19.28 19.97 15.02
C ASP A 594 18.99 18.49 15.37
N PRO A 595 17.82 18.18 15.98
CA PRO A 595 17.47 16.81 16.35
C PRO A 595 17.38 15.85 15.16
N SER A 596 17.07 16.35 13.97
CA SER A 596 16.91 15.54 12.76
C SER A 596 18.27 15.04 12.22
N LYS A 597 19.33 15.83 12.43
CA LYS A 597 20.71 15.59 11.95
C LYS A 597 21.59 14.86 12.97
N LEU A 598 21.21 14.90 14.25
CA LEU A 598 21.93 14.24 15.35
C LEU A 598 22.20 12.75 15.10
N SER A 599 21.23 12.04 14.51
CA SER A 599 21.35 10.59 14.28
C SER A 599 22.45 10.23 13.26
N THR A 600 22.76 11.14 12.34
CA THR A 600 23.77 10.98 11.28
C THR A 600 25.18 11.18 11.85
N ILE A 601 25.42 12.29 12.54
CA ILE A 601 26.72 12.55 13.19
C ILE A 601 27.04 11.48 14.25
N ALA A 602 26.05 11.08 15.05
CA ALA A 602 26.23 9.99 16.01
C ALA A 602 26.61 8.66 15.33
N ALA A 603 26.04 8.34 14.17
CA ALA A 603 26.36 7.14 13.42
C ALA A 603 27.80 7.19 12.84
N LEU A 604 28.23 8.34 12.30
CA LEU A 604 29.59 8.53 11.78
C LEU A 604 30.65 8.42 12.88
N LEU A 605 30.42 9.04 14.05
CA LEU A 605 31.34 8.90 15.20
C LEU A 605 31.40 7.45 15.70
N ASN A 606 30.26 6.74 15.74
CA ASN A 606 30.24 5.32 16.09
C ASN A 606 30.92 4.41 15.05
N LEU A 607 31.01 4.85 13.79
CA LEU A 607 31.79 4.19 12.75
C LEU A 607 33.30 4.38 13.03
N LEU A 608 33.75 5.60 13.35
CA LEU A 608 35.16 5.84 13.74
C LEU A 608 35.58 4.99 14.95
N VAL A 609 34.73 4.90 15.98
CA VAL A 609 34.97 4.03 17.15
C VAL A 609 35.18 2.57 16.73
N ALA A 610 34.42 2.08 15.75
CA ALA A 610 34.56 0.72 15.25
C ALA A 610 35.86 0.52 14.45
N LEU A 611 36.34 1.57 13.78
CA LEU A 611 37.56 1.56 12.96
C LEU A 611 38.84 1.89 13.74
N LYS A 612 38.76 2.22 15.04
CA LYS A 612 39.90 2.70 15.84
C LYS A 612 41.14 1.79 15.86
N LYS A 613 40.97 0.50 15.59
CA LYS A 613 42.06 -0.50 15.54
C LYS A 613 42.55 -0.82 14.12
N ASN A 614 41.98 -0.19 13.09
CA ASN A 614 42.35 -0.44 11.69
C ASN A 614 43.74 0.17 11.38
N SER A 615 44.56 -0.54 10.59
CA SER A 615 45.94 -0.14 10.26
C SER A 615 46.03 1.26 9.62
N VAL A 616 45.03 1.63 8.82
CA VAL A 616 44.97 2.94 8.16
C VAL A 616 44.69 4.08 9.13
N VAL A 617 43.88 3.82 10.17
CA VAL A 617 43.50 4.79 11.21
C VAL A 617 44.63 5.03 12.22
N VAL A 618 45.40 3.99 12.54
CA VAL A 618 46.52 4.06 13.51
C VAL A 618 47.77 4.71 12.90
N THR A 619 47.80 4.95 11.59
CA THR A 619 48.92 5.61 10.91
C THR A 619 49.08 7.05 11.44
N PRO A 620 50.28 7.48 11.88
CA PRO A 620 50.48 8.75 12.60
C PRO A 620 49.83 9.98 11.93
N GLY A 621 50.04 10.17 10.63
CA GLY A 621 49.46 11.31 9.90
C GLY A 621 47.94 11.29 9.76
N ASN A 622 47.31 10.11 9.77
CA ASN A 622 45.86 9.97 9.72
C ASN A 622 45.23 10.12 11.11
N LYS A 623 45.93 9.66 12.15
CA LYS A 623 45.52 9.81 13.54
C LYS A 623 45.45 11.28 13.96
N ASP A 624 46.41 12.08 13.50
CA ASP A 624 46.45 13.52 13.78
C ASP A 624 45.26 14.24 13.12
N LYS A 625 44.96 13.94 11.86
CA LYS A 625 43.76 14.46 11.16
C LYS A 625 42.46 14.10 11.88
N ILE A 626 42.30 12.84 12.29
CA ILE A 626 41.08 12.39 13.01
C ILE A 626 40.95 13.13 14.35
N ASN A 627 42.05 13.32 15.08
CA ASN A 627 42.03 14.06 16.34
C ASN A 627 41.68 15.55 16.14
N GLU A 628 42.08 16.16 15.03
CA GLU A 628 41.72 17.53 14.67
C GLU A 628 40.21 17.66 14.40
N THR A 629 39.63 16.77 13.59
CA THR A 629 38.18 16.74 13.35
C THR A 629 37.41 16.46 14.64
N LEU A 630 37.84 15.52 15.48
CA LEU A 630 37.20 15.25 16.78
C LEU A 630 37.28 16.43 17.75
N ALA A 631 38.38 17.20 17.73
CA ALA A 631 38.54 18.39 18.55
C ALA A 631 37.60 19.52 18.11
N SER A 632 37.31 19.64 16.81
CA SER A 632 36.28 20.55 16.29
C SER A 632 34.89 20.19 16.86
N VAL A 633 34.51 18.91 16.75
CA VAL A 633 33.22 18.43 17.26
C VAL A 633 33.13 18.62 18.79
N GLU A 634 34.19 18.34 19.55
CA GLU A 634 34.23 18.57 21.01
C GLU A 634 34.04 20.04 21.37
N LYS A 635 34.64 20.96 20.61
CA LYS A 635 34.49 22.40 20.82
C LYS A 635 33.02 22.82 20.65
N ASN A 636 32.33 22.30 19.62
CA ASN A 636 30.92 22.60 19.38
C ASN A 636 30.00 21.98 20.45
N ILE A 637 30.30 20.77 20.92
CA ILE A 637 29.62 20.12 22.06
C ILE A 637 29.76 20.96 23.34
N ASP A 638 30.97 21.44 23.65
CA ASP A 638 31.24 22.21 24.87
C ASP A 638 30.60 23.60 24.80
N LEU A 639 30.48 24.21 23.62
CA LEU A 639 29.72 25.47 23.42
C LEU A 639 28.24 25.28 23.78
N ILE A 640 27.59 24.23 23.26
CA ILE A 640 26.16 23.95 23.51
C ILE A 640 25.88 23.67 24.99
N LYS A 641 26.80 22.99 25.68
CA LYS A 641 26.68 22.75 27.13
C LYS A 641 26.71 24.04 27.95
N VAL A 642 27.31 25.10 27.43
CA VAL A 642 27.42 26.40 28.09
C VAL A 642 26.30 27.35 27.67
N SER A 643 25.87 27.30 26.41
CA SER A 643 24.88 28.22 25.82
C SER A 643 23.44 27.73 25.91
N SER A 644 23.18 26.43 25.83
CA SER A 644 21.83 25.88 25.74
C SER A 644 21.20 25.66 27.11
N SER A 645 19.92 26.03 27.22
CA SER A 645 19.05 25.72 28.38
C SER A 645 18.15 24.51 28.15
N ASN A 646 18.23 23.87 26.98
CA ASN A 646 17.40 22.75 26.58
C ASN A 646 18.01 21.42 27.05
N GLN A 647 17.31 20.72 27.95
CA GLN A 647 17.78 19.43 28.48
C GLN A 647 17.99 18.37 27.40
N PHE A 648 17.24 18.41 26.30
CA PHE A 648 17.40 17.48 25.19
C PHE A 648 18.77 17.66 24.49
N GLU A 649 19.15 18.92 24.24
CA GLU A 649 20.41 19.25 23.58
C GLU A 649 21.61 18.92 24.45
N ILE A 650 21.52 19.17 25.77
CA ILE A 650 22.55 18.79 26.74
C ILE A 650 22.73 17.25 26.76
N ASN A 651 21.64 16.49 26.80
CA ASN A 651 21.69 15.03 26.77
C ASN A 651 22.26 14.50 25.44
N ALA A 652 21.92 15.13 24.31
CA ALA A 652 22.47 14.80 23.00
C ALA A 652 23.99 15.07 22.93
N ALA A 653 24.42 16.23 23.44
CA ALA A 653 25.82 16.63 23.56
C ALA A 653 26.61 15.65 24.45
N ASP A 654 26.03 15.19 25.56
CA ASP A 654 26.61 14.16 26.43
C ASP A 654 26.82 12.83 25.71
N MET A 655 25.83 12.38 24.91
CA MET A 655 25.96 11.15 24.12
C MET A 655 27.06 11.23 23.06
N LEU A 656 27.18 12.37 22.38
CA LEU A 656 28.25 12.58 21.40
C LEU A 656 29.62 12.60 22.09
N LYS A 657 29.75 13.32 23.21
CA LYS A 657 31.01 13.38 24.00
C LYS A 657 31.46 12.00 24.44
N LEU A 658 30.55 11.18 24.95
CA LEU A 658 30.83 9.81 25.38
C LEU A 658 31.28 8.93 24.20
N THR A 659 30.79 9.18 22.99
CA THR A 659 31.22 8.46 21.79
C THR A 659 32.65 8.84 21.38
N ILE A 660 33.03 10.12 21.53
CA ILE A 660 34.39 10.61 21.26
C ILE A 660 35.38 10.06 22.30
N GLU A 661 35.00 10.02 23.59
CA GLU A 661 35.82 9.43 24.65
C GLU A 661 36.12 7.95 24.36
N ARG A 662 35.12 7.18 23.91
CA ARG A 662 35.30 5.77 23.51
C ARG A 662 36.26 5.55 22.32
N PHE A 663 36.48 6.56 21.50
CA PHE A 663 37.48 6.52 20.43
C PHE A 663 38.89 6.78 20.98
N LYS A 664 39.02 7.70 21.94
CA LYS A 664 40.30 8.07 22.57
C LYS A 664 40.84 6.97 23.51
N GLU A 665 39.94 6.18 24.12
CA GLU A 665 40.25 4.91 24.82
C GLU A 665 40.70 3.79 23.87
#